data_AF-A0A1H7V9Q8-F1
#
_entry.id   AF-A0A1H7V9Q8-F1
#
_cell.length_a   1.000
_cell.length_b   1.000
_cell.length_c   1.000
_cell.angle_alpha   90.00
_cell.angle_beta   90.00
_cell.angle_gamma   90.00
#
_symmetry.space_group_name_H-M   'P 1'
#
loop_
_entity.id
_entity.type
_entity.pdbx_description
1 polymer ?
#
loop_
_entity_poly.entity_id
_entity_poly.type
_entity_poly.pdbx_seq_one_letter_code
_entity_poly.pdbx_strand_id
1 'polypeptide(L)'
;MKTQISRDSFQPDKRYSGIHQQQGRMITDADWNELVSICREQLTRALVDVVGNGSPRSGAVSIKDDRTIQPGDLYVDGIRAEFPGKIPIAASGQPDLPGYPAFPATGSYLVYADVWDRAVISLEDGELRDPGLHGADTCTRTQTMLQVKTCPETVDPETEIPRKGNATLSLALHTNLESGDPCDPCAGLISAGKGRVGSYLFRLEVHAVEGEAANPTRLILKWSSENGAEQYETLTVENMPPGFVTSKYVYEFHDLTTEKHLGLFLGTDFTPTRGVIKTAYEIPVSPPKDFVRRWDGFCVLTCSGAVWSLETGVDRGIALTTEGSSTAPGHVTLGSSVQINLEALQLSLDLAGKTFLPGDFWLAPVREAILDPGDEVLTDADPQGIVHHYLRLALVKDGAVSPFKDDADKRRHRFPPLTDLSAHDVGYQTTCASGLFDATHDNVEKALNRLCQLAAEHVAYTATCAKGLYAGFSGTVKQALDMICEIQASHIGFTKPCNTSIYQGSTIATVEDALKLLCNVTAGQIGFAKPCNTSIYQGKAVDTVDDVLKLLCDIQAGQISYSPGGSCTFLNQPGIDTVQEALDALCARPAGGGCRITVGPEGGLFATLEEALEILLEKEERRDVCLCLLPGDHEFTGRLIEPKYEGVNLCLTGCGRGTRLHLLNKPAHFRGFATVCLSDMEVVTRDMPERALLFENCRDVCLKGMALYGLVTEGFLMGVHSARTVVMHDLELEASGPSSTEIPRKLLDLHPALAALYETADRTVFDKRIVEVTQALSALSVDERREIAAEVVKRLDEMSTSLAIRENRSYGDLISLLRQPAVSAVELAAVLGKIRVEAVREHPAVALVIDDAGADWTIENCDILGIVILYGTLPSGPLPAEMLKALYSLVKEGRVTFGGLGTTFRTTGCRLTRMDVSIAIQKRLADIIEKQGGTLPALFSSALLGNLTLLHEDNQMAFLNTSLSSSVFEVSSARAAVVMGSSTIYVGNRGEGEAAIMDITPEGRSERAANLGLTITG
;
A
#
# COMPACT_ATOMS: atom_id res chain seq x y z
N MET A 1 10.57 -10.73 30.48
CA MET A 1 11.24 -9.45 30.82
C MET A 1 10.61 -8.38 29.96
N LYS A 2 10.27 -7.21 30.52
CA LYS A 2 9.69 -6.08 29.77
C LYS A 2 10.82 -5.15 29.30
N THR A 3 10.57 -4.34 28.27
CA THR A 3 11.53 -3.34 27.78
C THR A 3 11.84 -2.31 28.86
N GLN A 4 13.11 -2.01 29.08
CA GLN A 4 13.55 -0.94 29.98
C GLN A 4 13.73 0.33 29.16
N ILE A 5 12.85 1.32 29.36
CA ILE A 5 12.84 2.62 28.69
C ILE A 5 12.88 3.75 29.73
N SER A 6 13.45 4.91 29.38
CA SER A 6 13.54 6.06 30.28
C SER A 6 12.17 6.65 30.62
N ARG A 7 11.32 6.86 29.61
CA ARG A 7 9.90 7.24 29.75
C ARG A 7 9.12 6.92 28.47
N ASP A 8 7.80 6.85 28.57
CA ASP A 8 6.89 6.87 27.42
C ASP A 8 6.33 8.29 27.29
N SER A 9 6.77 9.03 26.27
CA SER A 9 6.38 10.42 26.02
C SER A 9 5.33 10.58 24.92
N PHE A 10 4.81 9.49 24.35
CA PHE A 10 3.81 9.58 23.28
C PHE A 10 2.46 10.07 23.79
N GLN A 11 2.03 11.25 23.30
CA GLN A 11 0.79 11.91 23.70
C GLN A 11 -0.09 12.22 22.47
N PRO A 12 -1.03 11.34 22.11
CA PRO A 12 -1.84 11.52 20.90
C PRO A 12 -2.69 12.79 20.93
N ASP A 13 -3.21 13.18 22.10
CA ASP A 13 -4.06 14.37 22.26
C ASP A 13 -3.32 15.69 21.97
N LYS A 14 -1.99 15.69 22.05
CA LYS A 14 -1.16 16.86 21.70
C LYS A 14 -0.95 17.02 20.19
N ARG A 15 -1.36 16.05 19.37
CA ARG A 15 -1.29 16.08 17.89
C ARG A 15 0.10 16.41 17.36
N TYR A 16 1.14 15.85 18.00
CA TYR A 16 2.49 16.00 17.47
C TYR A 16 2.65 15.25 16.14
N SER A 17 3.29 15.91 15.19
CA SER A 17 3.53 15.40 13.83
C SER A 17 4.95 14.90 13.62
N GLY A 18 5.87 15.15 14.55
CA GLY A 18 7.26 14.76 14.46
C GLY A 18 8.13 15.30 15.59
N ILE A 19 9.42 14.96 15.54
CA ILE A 19 10.44 15.33 16.53
C ILE A 19 11.68 15.88 15.82
N HIS A 20 12.22 16.97 16.35
CA HIS A 20 13.45 17.60 15.86
C HIS A 20 14.53 17.62 16.94
N GLN A 21 15.63 16.93 16.66
CA GLN A 21 16.81 16.92 17.53
C GLN A 21 17.47 18.30 17.54
N GLN A 22 17.85 18.75 18.74
CA GLN A 22 18.48 20.06 18.92
C GLN A 22 20.00 19.92 19.02
N GLN A 23 20.73 20.83 18.37
CA GLN A 23 22.18 20.82 18.38
C GLN A 23 22.74 20.89 19.81
N GLY A 24 23.63 19.95 20.15
CA GLY A 24 24.31 19.92 21.44
C GLY A 24 23.45 19.47 22.63
N ARG A 25 22.18 19.07 22.42
CA ARG A 25 21.32 18.50 23.45
C ARG A 25 21.50 16.97 23.55
N MET A 26 21.10 16.40 24.69
CA MET A 26 21.18 14.96 24.94
C MET A 26 20.16 14.21 24.08
N ILE A 27 20.59 13.11 23.46
CA ILE A 27 19.72 12.19 22.74
C ILE A 27 19.19 11.13 23.71
N THR A 28 17.87 10.94 23.79
CA THR A 28 17.23 9.97 24.70
C THR A 28 16.45 8.89 23.95
N ASP A 29 16.34 7.69 24.53
CA ASP A 29 15.54 6.60 23.95
C ASP A 29 14.04 6.96 23.88
N ALA A 30 13.54 7.74 24.84
CA ALA A 30 12.16 8.20 24.87
C ALA A 30 11.79 9.01 23.61
N ASP A 31 12.64 9.94 23.19
CA ASP A 31 12.37 10.78 22.01
C ASP A 31 12.36 9.93 20.72
N TRP A 32 13.21 8.91 20.60
CA TRP A 32 13.17 7.98 19.46
C TRP A 32 11.91 7.10 19.47
N ASN A 33 11.53 6.58 20.63
CA ASN A 33 10.32 5.77 20.79
C ASN A 33 9.04 6.58 20.51
N GLU A 34 9.02 7.86 20.91
CA GLU A 34 7.95 8.81 20.62
C GLU A 34 7.85 9.07 19.11
N LEU A 35 8.97 9.33 18.42
CA LEU A 35 8.99 9.50 16.96
C LEU A 35 8.42 8.28 16.23
N VAL A 36 8.83 7.08 16.64
CA VAL A 36 8.31 5.82 16.07
C VAL A 36 6.81 5.69 16.31
N SER A 37 6.34 6.06 17.50
CA SER A 37 4.91 6.02 17.86
C SER A 37 4.09 7.02 17.05
N ILE A 38 4.59 8.25 16.86
CA ILE A 38 3.97 9.29 16.01
C ILE A 38 3.84 8.79 14.56
N CYS A 39 4.94 8.33 13.97
CA CYS A 39 4.95 7.84 12.58
C CYS A 39 4.02 6.63 12.40
N ARG A 40 4.03 5.70 13.36
CA ARG A 40 3.15 4.52 13.35
C ARG A 40 1.68 4.91 13.45
N GLU A 41 1.32 5.81 14.36
CA GLU A 41 -0.07 6.26 14.54
C GLU A 41 -0.57 6.97 13.28
N GLN A 42 0.22 7.89 12.71
CA GLN A 42 -0.14 8.57 11.46
C GLN A 42 -0.36 7.59 10.31
N LEU A 43 0.56 6.64 10.10
CA LEU A 43 0.41 5.62 9.07
C LEU A 43 -0.81 4.73 9.33
N THR A 44 -1.01 4.30 10.58
CA THR A 44 -2.15 3.44 10.94
C THR A 44 -3.47 4.14 10.67
N ARG A 45 -3.62 5.41 11.09
CA ARG A 45 -4.84 6.19 10.82
C ARG A 45 -5.05 6.44 9.33
N ALA A 46 -3.98 6.78 8.59
CA ALA A 46 -4.07 6.92 7.14
C ALA A 46 -4.49 5.62 6.44
N LEU A 47 -3.97 4.46 6.87
CA LEU A 47 -4.35 3.16 6.33
C LEU A 47 -5.78 2.76 6.72
N VAL A 48 -6.26 3.12 7.91
CA VAL A 48 -7.67 2.95 8.29
C VAL A 48 -8.57 3.78 7.37
N ASP A 49 -8.19 5.02 7.07
CA ASP A 49 -8.99 5.90 6.22
C ASP A 49 -8.93 5.52 4.73
N VAL A 50 -7.80 4.97 4.25
CA VAL A 50 -7.60 4.61 2.83
C VAL A 50 -8.01 3.17 2.53
N VAL A 51 -7.47 2.21 3.30
CA VAL A 51 -7.67 0.77 3.06
C VAL A 51 -8.88 0.29 3.86
N GLY A 52 -8.90 0.59 5.16
CA GLY A 52 -10.02 0.35 6.08
C GLY A 52 -10.61 -1.06 6.13
N ASN A 53 -11.52 -1.26 7.08
CA ASN A 53 -12.76 -2.01 6.88
C ASN A 53 -13.86 -0.96 7.12
N GLY A 54 -14.13 -0.11 6.12
CA GLY A 54 -14.85 1.18 6.28
C GLY A 54 -13.89 2.39 6.45
N SER A 55 -14.12 3.50 5.70
CA SER A 55 -13.47 4.83 5.85
C SER A 55 -14.48 5.84 6.39
N PRO A 56 -14.06 7.08 6.74
CA PRO A 56 -14.94 8.09 7.28
C PRO A 56 -15.86 8.70 6.21
N ARG A 57 -16.98 8.01 5.94
CA ARG A 57 -18.25 8.69 5.61
C ARG A 57 -18.75 9.54 6.80
N SER A 58 -18.28 9.23 8.01
CA SER A 58 -18.57 9.92 9.28
C SER A 58 -17.28 10.39 9.94
N GLY A 59 -17.23 11.65 10.41
CA GLY A 59 -16.07 12.18 11.16
C GLY A 59 -15.28 13.28 10.44
N ALA A 60 -15.71 13.75 9.27
CA ALA A 60 -15.06 14.87 8.58
C ALA A 60 -15.41 16.23 9.19
N VAL A 61 -14.46 17.18 9.15
CA VAL A 61 -14.71 18.59 9.51
C VAL A 61 -15.76 19.19 8.56
N SER A 62 -16.81 19.80 9.12
CA SER A 62 -17.89 20.41 8.32
C SER A 62 -18.51 21.63 9.00
N ILE A 63 -19.05 22.55 8.20
CA ILE A 63 -19.79 23.72 8.68
C ILE A 63 -21.28 23.37 8.77
N LYS A 64 -21.91 23.58 9.93
CA LYS A 64 -23.34 23.35 10.18
C LYS A 64 -24.19 24.55 9.75
N ASP A 65 -25.51 24.36 9.66
CA ASP A 65 -26.47 25.41 9.25
C ASP A 65 -26.44 26.65 10.16
N ASP A 66 -26.09 26.47 11.44
CA ASP A 66 -25.90 27.56 12.41
C ASP A 66 -24.51 28.22 12.33
N ARG A 67 -23.70 27.85 11.32
CA ARG A 67 -22.32 28.32 11.08
C ARG A 67 -21.32 27.91 12.18
N THR A 68 -21.63 26.86 12.94
CA THR A 68 -20.64 26.20 13.80
C THR A 68 -19.78 25.20 13.02
N ILE A 69 -18.55 24.99 13.49
CA ILE A 69 -17.60 24.02 12.97
C ILE A 69 -17.80 22.71 13.72
N GLN A 70 -18.08 21.63 12.99
CA GLN A 70 -18.08 20.28 13.51
C GLN A 70 -16.64 19.74 13.56
N PRO A 71 -16.13 19.37 14.75
CA PRO A 71 -14.84 18.69 14.89
C PRO A 71 -14.78 17.36 14.13
N GLY A 72 -13.58 16.98 13.70
CA GLY A 72 -13.34 15.83 12.85
C GLY A 72 -11.95 15.81 12.21
N ASP A 73 -11.73 14.85 11.32
CA ASP A 73 -10.51 14.71 10.53
C ASP A 73 -10.64 15.35 9.15
N LEU A 74 -9.52 15.82 8.62
CA LEU A 74 -9.42 16.45 7.31
C LEU A 74 -8.13 16.03 6.62
N TYR A 75 -8.19 15.76 5.32
CA TYR A 75 -7.00 15.54 4.50
C TYR A 75 -6.83 16.70 3.53
N VAL A 76 -5.68 17.37 3.58
CA VAL A 76 -5.32 18.45 2.67
C VAL A 76 -3.95 18.14 2.06
N ASP A 77 -3.88 17.98 0.74
CA ASP A 77 -2.67 17.56 0.02
C ASP A 77 -1.96 16.30 0.59
N GLY A 78 -2.74 15.38 1.16
CA GLY A 78 -2.22 14.15 1.80
C GLY A 78 -1.84 14.30 3.28
N ILE A 79 -1.88 15.51 3.83
CA ILE A 79 -1.66 15.76 5.26
C ILE A 79 -2.97 15.53 6.02
N ARG A 80 -2.96 14.59 6.96
CA ARG A 80 -4.07 14.37 7.91
C ARG A 80 -4.00 15.43 9.01
N ALA A 81 -5.03 16.26 9.12
CA ALA A 81 -5.19 17.23 10.18
C ALA A 81 -6.45 16.93 10.99
N GLU A 82 -6.35 17.05 12.32
CA GLU A 82 -7.45 16.77 13.24
C GLU A 82 -7.95 18.08 13.86
N PHE A 83 -9.25 18.36 13.74
CA PHE A 83 -9.93 19.42 14.47
C PHE A 83 -10.49 18.81 15.76
N PRO A 84 -9.93 19.13 16.95
CA PRO A 84 -10.22 18.39 18.15
C PRO A 84 -11.60 18.71 18.71
N GLY A 85 -12.23 17.71 19.32
CA GLY A 85 -13.53 17.84 19.99
C GLY A 85 -14.58 16.88 19.43
N LYS A 86 -15.79 16.94 20.00
CA LYS A 86 -16.94 16.11 19.58
C LYS A 86 -18.20 16.92 19.33
N ILE A 87 -18.28 18.12 19.90
CA ILE A 87 -19.45 19.00 19.85
C ILE A 87 -19.12 20.16 18.89
N PRO A 88 -20.07 20.58 18.03
CA PRO A 88 -19.87 21.76 17.19
C PRO A 88 -19.50 22.99 18.01
N ILE A 89 -18.54 23.78 17.51
CA ILE A 89 -18.08 25.00 18.16
C ILE A 89 -18.17 26.20 17.22
N ALA A 90 -18.35 27.40 17.77
CA ALA A 90 -18.25 28.63 16.98
C ALA A 90 -16.79 28.85 16.51
N ALA A 91 -16.62 29.57 15.41
CA ALA A 91 -15.29 29.93 14.89
C ALA A 91 -14.40 30.68 15.90
N SER A 92 -15.02 31.35 16.88
CA SER A 92 -14.31 32.01 17.98
C SER A 92 -13.80 31.08 19.08
N GLY A 93 -14.25 29.83 19.09
CA GLY A 93 -13.80 28.79 20.02
C GLY A 93 -12.67 27.93 19.47
N GLN A 94 -12.11 28.26 18.30
CA GLN A 94 -11.08 27.45 17.65
C GLN A 94 -9.82 27.34 18.53
N PRO A 95 -9.35 26.12 18.87
CA PRO A 95 -8.17 25.94 19.71
C PRO A 95 -6.88 26.32 18.99
N ASP A 96 -6.87 26.15 17.67
CA ASP A 96 -5.72 26.40 16.80
C ASP A 96 -5.70 27.83 16.26
N LEU A 97 -6.78 28.59 16.46
CA LEU A 97 -6.89 29.99 16.05
C LEU A 97 -7.58 30.85 17.13
N PRO A 98 -6.90 31.08 18.27
CA PRO A 98 -7.47 31.81 19.39
C PRO A 98 -7.75 33.29 19.04
N GLY A 99 -8.93 33.78 19.43
CA GLY A 99 -9.31 35.18 19.21
C GLY A 99 -9.90 35.48 17.83
N TYR A 100 -10.11 34.47 16.97
CA TYR A 100 -10.84 34.65 15.72
C TYR A 100 -12.31 35.06 15.98
N PRO A 101 -12.91 35.94 15.16
CA PRO A 101 -14.32 36.27 15.30
C PRO A 101 -15.23 35.09 14.94
N ALA A 102 -16.48 35.13 15.39
CA ALA A 102 -17.51 34.25 14.84
C ALA A 102 -17.74 34.58 13.35
N PHE A 103 -18.15 33.59 12.55
CA PHE A 103 -18.39 33.83 11.13
C PHE A 103 -19.49 34.90 10.92
N PRO A 104 -19.34 35.81 9.93
CA PRO A 104 -20.31 36.88 9.70
C PRO A 104 -21.75 36.36 9.51
N ALA A 105 -22.72 37.05 10.12
CA ALA A 105 -24.14 36.71 10.04
C ALA A 105 -24.80 37.04 8.70
N THR A 106 -24.19 37.95 7.94
CA THR A 106 -24.70 38.45 6.66
C THR A 106 -23.54 38.60 5.68
N GLY A 107 -23.84 38.71 4.39
CA GLY A 107 -22.84 38.78 3.33
C GLY A 107 -22.47 37.40 2.76
N SER A 108 -21.71 37.42 1.67
CA SER A 108 -21.26 36.23 0.96
C SER A 108 -19.75 36.03 1.10
N TYR A 109 -19.34 34.86 1.55
CA TYR A 109 -17.94 34.52 1.81
C TYR A 109 -17.72 33.00 1.69
N LEU A 110 -16.48 32.62 1.43
CA LEU A 110 -16.03 31.23 1.48
C LEU A 110 -15.41 30.94 2.84
N VAL A 111 -15.63 29.71 3.31
CA VAL A 111 -14.98 29.15 4.49
C VAL A 111 -13.99 28.10 4.01
N TYR A 112 -12.77 28.14 4.52
CA TYR A 112 -11.70 27.23 4.12
C TYR A 112 -10.86 26.78 5.33
N ALA A 113 -10.23 25.62 5.20
CA ALA A 113 -9.23 25.11 6.13
C ALA A 113 -7.83 25.56 5.69
N ASP A 114 -7.00 25.93 6.65
CA ASP A 114 -5.57 26.19 6.53
C ASP A 114 -4.82 25.22 7.46
N VAL A 115 -4.05 24.32 6.85
CA VAL A 115 -3.29 23.27 7.51
C VAL A 115 -1.80 23.50 7.30
N TRP A 116 -1.05 23.47 8.40
CA TRP A 116 0.40 23.67 8.40
C TRP A 116 1.02 23.13 9.70
N ASP A 117 2.34 22.89 9.71
CA ASP A 117 3.04 22.42 10.90
C ASP A 117 3.77 23.57 11.61
N ARG A 118 3.67 23.59 12.95
CA ARG A 118 4.43 24.52 13.81
C ARG A 118 5.40 23.77 14.70
N ALA A 119 6.46 24.44 15.13
CA ALA A 119 7.34 23.93 16.18
C ALA A 119 6.67 24.10 17.57
N VAL A 120 6.94 23.17 18.47
CA VAL A 120 6.57 23.19 19.88
C VAL A 120 7.83 23.01 20.71
N ILE A 121 8.10 23.98 21.58
CA ILE A 121 9.30 24.06 22.41
C ILE A 121 8.98 23.82 23.87
N SER A 122 10.02 23.56 24.68
CA SER A 122 9.87 23.27 26.10
C SER A 122 9.35 24.43 26.97
N LEU A 123 9.30 25.66 26.44
CA LEU A 123 8.65 26.81 27.09
C LEU A 123 7.13 26.74 26.97
N GLU A 124 6.63 26.18 25.87
CA GLU A 124 5.19 26.00 25.64
C GLU A 124 4.67 24.75 26.35
N ASP A 125 5.51 23.72 26.38
CA ASP A 125 5.18 22.43 26.94
C ASP A 125 6.30 21.94 27.87
N GLY A 126 6.08 22.11 29.17
CA GLY A 126 7.07 21.76 30.19
C GLY A 126 7.38 20.26 30.25
N GLU A 127 6.53 19.39 29.72
CA GLU A 127 6.76 17.94 29.72
C GLU A 127 7.85 17.51 28.74
N LEU A 128 8.24 18.40 27.82
CA LEU A 128 9.35 18.17 26.90
C LEU A 128 10.70 18.16 27.63
N ARG A 129 10.79 18.78 28.80
CA ARG A 129 11.99 18.75 29.65
C ARG A 129 12.05 17.42 30.40
N ASP A 130 13.22 16.81 30.44
CA ASP A 130 13.42 15.54 31.14
C ASP A 130 13.77 15.78 32.62
N PRO A 131 12.92 15.38 33.58
CA PRO A 131 13.22 15.54 35.01
C PRO A 131 14.43 14.71 35.47
N GLY A 132 14.69 13.58 34.82
CA GLY A 132 15.87 12.73 35.05
C GLY A 132 17.18 13.40 34.61
N LEU A 133 17.10 14.42 33.75
CA LEU A 133 18.22 15.27 33.33
C LEU A 133 18.13 16.68 33.95
N HIS A 134 17.57 16.80 35.16
CA HIS A 134 17.41 18.08 35.87
C HIS A 134 16.63 19.15 35.09
N GLY A 135 15.65 18.73 34.27
CA GLY A 135 14.84 19.62 33.46
C GLY A 135 15.53 20.08 32.17
N ALA A 136 16.53 19.34 31.69
CA ALA A 136 17.13 19.61 30.39
C ALA A 136 16.11 19.41 29.26
N ASP A 137 16.13 20.34 28.31
CA ASP A 137 15.44 20.18 27.02
C ASP A 137 16.26 19.25 26.12
N THR A 138 15.61 18.23 25.55
CA THR A 138 16.23 17.23 24.68
C THR A 138 15.94 17.52 23.21
N CYS A 139 14.67 17.68 22.84
CA CYS A 139 14.21 17.88 21.46
C CYS A 139 12.93 18.74 21.39
N THR A 140 12.69 19.36 20.24
CA THR A 140 11.42 20.04 19.95
C THR A 140 10.47 19.11 19.20
N ARG A 141 9.17 19.41 19.27
CA ARG A 141 8.13 18.66 18.55
C ARG A 141 7.62 19.51 17.40
N THR A 142 7.06 18.89 16.38
CA THR A 142 6.17 19.57 15.43
C THR A 142 4.73 19.24 15.76
N GLN A 143 3.81 20.16 15.53
CA GLN A 143 2.37 19.98 15.72
C GLN A 143 1.62 20.45 14.47
N THR A 144 0.76 19.59 13.93
CA THR A 144 -0.10 19.94 12.79
C THR A 144 -1.26 20.79 13.26
N MET A 145 -1.36 21.98 12.67
CA MET A 145 -2.40 22.97 12.93
C MET A 145 -3.55 22.80 11.94
N LEU A 146 -4.79 23.01 12.42
CA LEU A 146 -5.96 23.11 11.55
C LEU A 146 -6.79 24.33 11.92
N GLN A 147 -6.72 25.34 11.07
CA GLN A 147 -7.44 26.60 11.25
C GLN A 147 -8.55 26.74 10.21
N VAL A 148 -9.73 27.16 10.63
CA VAL A 148 -10.84 27.47 9.73
C VAL A 148 -11.00 28.98 9.64
N LYS A 149 -10.83 29.50 8.42
CA LYS A 149 -10.78 30.93 8.09
C LYS A 149 -11.83 31.27 7.03
N THR A 150 -12.04 32.57 6.81
CA THR A 150 -12.91 33.09 5.75
C THR A 150 -12.12 33.91 4.72
N CYS A 151 -12.58 33.87 3.47
CA CYS A 151 -12.13 34.73 2.38
C CYS A 151 -13.33 35.24 1.55
N PRO A 152 -13.16 36.31 0.75
CA PRO A 152 -14.21 36.76 -0.17
C PRO A 152 -14.66 35.64 -1.11
N GLU A 153 -15.95 35.63 -1.51
CA GLU A 153 -16.49 34.62 -2.44
C GLU A 153 -15.73 34.55 -3.78
N THR A 154 -15.13 35.67 -4.20
CA THR A 154 -14.40 35.79 -5.46
C THR A 154 -13.01 35.14 -5.45
N VAL A 155 -12.51 34.72 -4.29
CA VAL A 155 -11.15 34.16 -4.13
C VAL A 155 -11.26 32.65 -3.96
N ASP A 156 -10.67 31.87 -4.85
CA ASP A 156 -10.51 30.44 -4.64
C ASP A 156 -9.35 30.16 -3.66
N PRO A 157 -9.63 29.69 -2.42
CA PRO A 157 -8.61 29.51 -1.41
C PRO A 157 -7.55 28.47 -1.79
N GLU A 158 -7.84 27.56 -2.71
CA GLU A 158 -6.94 26.44 -3.03
C GLU A 158 -5.91 26.78 -4.11
N THR A 159 -6.19 27.81 -4.91
CA THR A 159 -5.38 28.19 -6.08
C THR A 159 -4.87 29.62 -6.01
N GLU A 160 -5.58 30.53 -5.35
CA GLU A 160 -5.24 31.96 -5.32
C GLU A 160 -4.55 32.40 -4.01
N ILE A 161 -4.75 31.68 -2.91
CA ILE A 161 -4.04 31.98 -1.65
C ILE A 161 -2.63 31.38 -1.72
N PRO A 162 -1.57 32.19 -1.59
CA PRO A 162 -0.20 31.68 -1.66
C PRO A 162 0.07 30.74 -0.48
N ARG A 163 0.59 29.55 -0.79
CA ARG A 163 0.98 28.53 0.21
C ARG A 163 2.26 28.87 0.95
N LYS A 164 3.10 29.70 0.33
CA LYS A 164 4.42 30.13 0.77
C LYS A 164 4.84 31.39 0.01
N GLY A 165 5.75 32.19 0.56
CA GLY A 165 6.40 33.26 -0.19
C GLY A 165 7.28 32.75 -1.35
N ASN A 166 7.66 33.67 -2.23
CA ASN A 166 8.47 33.38 -3.43
C ASN A 166 9.68 34.33 -3.61
N ALA A 167 10.04 35.05 -2.55
CA ALA A 167 11.22 35.90 -2.52
C ALA A 167 12.49 35.05 -2.40
N THR A 168 13.50 35.35 -3.20
CA THR A 168 14.78 34.63 -3.17
C THR A 168 15.80 35.40 -2.33
N LEU A 169 16.60 34.66 -1.55
CA LEU A 169 17.63 35.21 -0.67
C LEU A 169 19.02 34.79 -1.15
N SER A 170 19.92 35.77 -1.20
CA SER A 170 21.36 35.57 -1.40
C SER A 170 22.14 36.15 -0.22
N LEU A 171 23.16 35.42 0.24
CA LEU A 171 24.03 35.78 1.36
C LEU A 171 25.49 35.58 0.96
N ALA A 172 26.34 36.57 1.22
CA ALA A 172 27.78 36.45 1.01
C ALA A 172 28.57 36.94 2.24
N LEU A 173 29.71 36.33 2.52
CA LEU A 173 30.62 36.80 3.57
C LEU A 173 31.32 38.08 3.14
N HIS A 174 31.60 38.96 4.10
CA HIS A 174 32.41 40.13 3.83
C HIS A 174 33.84 39.76 3.42
N THR A 175 34.42 40.51 2.50
CA THR A 175 35.82 40.33 2.05
C THR A 175 36.85 40.83 3.06
N ASN A 176 36.46 41.69 4.00
CA ASN A 176 37.31 42.24 5.07
C ASN A 176 36.64 42.02 6.44
N LEU A 177 36.96 40.91 7.10
CA LEU A 177 36.64 40.71 8.53
C LEU A 177 37.85 41.23 9.34
N GLU A 178 37.77 42.42 9.94
CA GLU A 178 38.85 42.93 10.80
C GLU A 178 38.99 42.11 12.09
N SER A 179 40.24 41.91 12.52
CA SER A 179 40.63 41.10 13.68
C SER A 179 40.83 41.94 14.94
N GLY A 180 40.28 41.48 16.06
CA GLY A 180 40.99 41.49 17.36
C GLY A 180 40.90 42.75 18.23
N ASP A 181 40.55 42.50 19.50
CA ASP A 181 40.46 43.40 20.64
C ASP A 181 41.73 44.25 20.88
N PRO A 182 41.63 45.59 21.08
CA PRO A 182 42.74 46.47 21.45
C PRO A 182 43.43 46.13 22.78
N CYS A 183 42.83 45.29 23.63
CA CYS A 183 43.29 44.99 24.98
C CYS A 183 44.09 43.68 25.13
N ASP A 184 44.35 42.92 24.06
CA ASP A 184 45.15 41.69 24.12
C ASP A 184 46.52 41.81 23.40
N PRO A 185 47.62 42.07 24.13
CA PRO A 185 48.96 42.18 23.57
C PRO A 185 49.53 40.84 23.03
N CYS A 186 48.81 39.73 23.12
CA CYS A 186 49.18 38.44 22.51
C CYS A 186 48.61 38.24 21.09
N ALA A 187 47.81 39.17 20.56
CA ALA A 187 47.23 39.08 19.21
C ALA A 187 48.26 39.08 18.06
N GLY A 188 49.53 39.41 18.32
CA GLY A 188 50.59 39.48 17.32
C GLY A 188 51.29 38.16 16.95
N LEU A 189 50.95 37.03 17.58
CA LEU A 189 51.64 35.73 17.35
C LEU A 189 50.82 34.71 16.55
N ILE A 190 49.60 35.05 16.13
CA ILE A 190 48.79 34.27 15.19
C ILE A 190 48.50 35.21 14.02
N SER A 191 48.94 34.86 12.83
CA SER A 191 48.82 35.62 11.58
C SER A 191 47.57 36.51 11.50
N ALA A 192 47.78 37.83 11.66
CA ALA A 192 46.84 38.85 11.26
C ALA A 192 46.54 38.68 9.76
N GLY A 193 45.28 38.40 9.41
CA GLY A 193 44.88 38.28 8.00
C GLY A 193 43.57 37.56 7.68
N LYS A 194 42.93 36.86 8.63
CA LYS A 194 41.57 36.32 8.44
C LYS A 194 40.77 36.54 9.73
N GLY A 195 39.89 37.54 9.76
CA GLY A 195 38.88 37.61 10.82
C GLY A 195 38.10 36.30 10.85
N ARG A 196 37.74 35.82 12.05
CA ARG A 196 37.06 34.53 12.19
C ARG A 196 35.63 34.66 11.70
N VAL A 197 35.30 33.95 10.62
CA VAL A 197 33.95 33.85 10.03
C VAL A 197 32.92 33.27 11.02
N GLY A 198 33.39 32.45 11.98
CA GLY A 198 32.53 31.76 12.94
C GLY A 198 31.86 30.51 12.36
N SER A 199 31.23 29.71 13.22
CA SER A 199 30.44 28.55 12.81
C SER A 199 29.06 28.58 13.47
N TYR A 200 28.02 28.83 12.68
CA TYR A 200 26.66 29.05 13.19
C TYR A 200 25.59 28.79 12.12
N LEU A 201 24.30 28.95 12.47
CA LEU A 201 23.17 28.77 11.56
C LEU A 201 22.41 30.09 11.46
N PHE A 202 22.64 30.83 10.39
CA PHE A 202 21.97 32.09 10.14
C PHE A 202 20.52 31.85 9.73
N ARG A 203 19.60 32.63 10.28
CA ARG A 203 18.17 32.67 9.93
C ARG A 203 17.77 34.10 9.56
N LEU A 204 17.12 34.26 8.42
CA LEU A 204 16.28 35.42 8.10
C LEU A 204 14.82 34.99 8.19
N GLU A 205 13.95 35.79 8.77
CA GLU A 205 12.52 35.50 8.91
C GLU A 205 11.65 36.74 8.60
N VAL A 206 10.54 36.50 7.90
CA VAL A 206 9.44 37.45 7.74
C VAL A 206 8.61 37.46 9.02
N HIS A 207 8.74 38.53 9.80
CA HIS A 207 8.03 38.70 11.05
C HIS A 207 6.57 39.12 10.81
N ALA A 208 6.34 40.14 9.97
CA ALA A 208 5.00 40.65 9.68
C ALA A 208 4.93 41.30 8.30
N VAL A 209 3.73 41.29 7.72
CA VAL A 209 3.41 41.88 6.43
C VAL A 209 2.10 42.64 6.57
N GLU A 210 2.04 43.87 6.04
CA GLU A 210 0.81 44.66 5.91
C GLU A 210 0.53 44.95 4.44
N GLY A 211 -0.75 45.01 4.08
CA GLY A 211 -1.21 45.10 2.68
C GLY A 211 -1.44 43.73 2.05
N GLU A 212 -1.58 43.70 0.73
CA GLU A 212 -1.76 42.45 -0.03
C GLU A 212 -0.47 41.63 -0.03
N ALA A 213 -0.57 40.31 0.13
CA ALA A 213 0.63 39.46 0.24
C ALA A 213 1.56 39.56 -0.98
N ALA A 214 1.00 39.72 -2.18
CA ALA A 214 1.74 39.87 -3.44
C ALA A 214 2.21 41.31 -3.71
N ASN A 215 1.70 42.30 -2.96
CA ASN A 215 2.04 43.72 -3.07
C ASN A 215 2.05 44.36 -1.67
N PRO A 216 2.99 43.95 -0.80
CA PRO A 216 3.03 44.42 0.58
C PRO A 216 3.29 45.93 0.65
N THR A 217 2.54 46.63 1.50
CA THR A 217 2.76 48.05 1.82
C THR A 217 3.76 48.24 2.95
N ARG A 218 3.92 47.22 3.80
CA ARG A 218 4.91 47.20 4.88
C ARG A 218 5.40 45.77 5.13
N LEU A 219 6.70 45.61 5.31
CA LEU A 219 7.38 44.34 5.51
C LEU A 219 8.34 44.46 6.70
N ILE A 220 8.21 43.56 7.68
CA ILE A 220 9.09 43.48 8.84
C ILE A 220 9.91 42.20 8.73
N LEU A 221 11.23 42.34 8.71
CA LEU A 221 12.19 41.24 8.68
C LEU A 221 12.99 41.21 9.97
N LYS A 222 13.37 40.01 10.42
CA LYS A 222 14.26 39.80 11.58
C LYS A 222 15.27 38.70 11.27
N TRP A 223 16.45 38.76 11.86
CA TRP A 223 17.51 37.77 11.62
C TRP A 223 18.32 37.44 12.86
N SER A 224 18.94 36.25 12.84
CA SER A 224 19.73 35.73 13.94
C SER A 224 20.79 34.77 13.42
N SER A 225 22.03 34.90 13.90
CA SER A 225 23.09 33.91 13.72
C SER A 225 22.85 32.62 14.51
N GLU A 226 21.87 32.62 15.43
CA GLU A 226 21.57 31.52 16.35
C GLU A 226 20.24 30.85 16.00
N ASN A 227 19.74 30.99 14.76
CA ASN A 227 18.43 30.48 14.32
C ASN A 227 17.24 30.95 15.21
N GLY A 228 17.40 32.05 15.95
CA GLY A 228 16.42 32.48 16.95
C GLY A 228 16.23 31.45 18.10
N ALA A 229 17.20 30.58 18.35
CA ALA A 229 17.08 29.49 19.33
C ALA A 229 17.13 29.99 20.79
N GLU A 230 17.72 31.15 21.03
CA GLU A 230 17.90 31.71 22.37
C GLU A 230 16.64 32.45 22.82
N GLN A 231 15.87 31.78 23.67
CA GLN A 231 14.58 32.24 24.18
C GLN A 231 14.29 31.74 25.59
N TYR A 232 13.53 32.52 26.34
CA TYR A 232 13.18 32.25 27.74
C TYR A 232 11.76 32.72 28.07
N GLU A 233 11.26 32.28 29.21
CA GLU A 233 10.15 32.96 29.89
C GLU A 233 10.56 34.43 30.15
N THR A 234 9.62 35.35 29.98
CA THR A 234 9.89 36.77 30.19
C THR A 234 10.08 37.06 31.67
N LEU A 235 11.32 37.34 32.07
CA LEU A 235 11.68 37.70 33.45
C LEU A 235 12.25 39.12 33.53
N THR A 236 12.38 39.65 34.75
CA THR A 236 13.10 40.92 34.96
C THR A 236 14.58 40.74 34.62
N VAL A 237 15.27 41.83 34.27
CA VAL A 237 16.67 41.79 33.82
C VAL A 237 17.59 41.07 34.81
N GLU A 238 17.35 41.20 36.13
CA GLU A 238 18.19 40.55 37.15
C GLU A 238 18.04 39.03 37.18
N ASN A 239 16.93 38.51 36.67
CA ASN A 239 16.59 37.08 36.64
C ASN A 239 16.83 36.44 35.26
N MET A 240 17.21 37.23 34.27
CA MET A 240 17.58 36.71 32.96
C MET A 240 18.96 36.06 33.00
N PRO A 241 19.21 35.01 32.17
CA PRO A 241 20.51 34.39 32.09
C PRO A 241 21.63 35.39 31.75
N PRO A 242 22.83 35.26 32.36
CA PRO A 242 23.95 36.14 32.08
C PRO A 242 24.27 36.21 30.58
N GLY A 243 24.38 37.42 30.04
CA GLY A 243 24.70 37.64 28.62
C GLY A 243 23.52 37.53 27.66
N PHE A 244 22.30 37.22 28.14
CA PHE A 244 21.10 37.30 27.30
C PHE A 244 20.74 38.76 27.01
N VAL A 245 20.66 39.58 28.07
CA VAL A 245 20.35 41.01 27.97
C VAL A 245 21.62 41.82 27.72
N THR A 246 21.80 42.30 26.50
CA THR A 246 22.88 43.21 26.09
C THR A 246 22.38 44.28 25.11
N SER A 247 23.19 45.29 24.83
CA SER A 247 22.90 46.32 23.82
C SER A 247 23.09 45.84 22.37
N LYS A 248 23.57 44.61 22.16
CA LYS A 248 23.82 44.03 20.83
C LYS A 248 22.62 43.28 20.26
N TYR A 249 21.56 43.07 21.03
CA TYR A 249 20.43 42.25 20.60
C TYR A 249 19.13 43.05 20.60
N VAL A 250 18.21 42.57 19.79
CA VAL A 250 16.82 42.99 19.72
C VAL A 250 15.96 41.88 20.33
N TYR A 251 14.89 42.26 21.03
CA TYR A 251 14.05 41.31 21.78
C TYR A 251 12.65 41.27 21.18
N GLU A 252 12.20 40.07 20.83
CA GLU A 252 10.83 39.79 20.42
C GLU A 252 10.07 39.17 21.59
N PHE A 253 9.10 39.91 22.12
CA PHE A 253 8.16 39.42 23.11
C PHE A 253 6.99 38.75 22.41
N HIS A 254 6.74 37.48 22.72
CA HIS A 254 5.79 36.63 22.02
C HIS A 254 5.02 35.74 23.00
N ASP A 255 4.00 35.05 22.50
CA ASP A 255 3.17 34.10 23.25
C ASP A 255 2.63 32.99 22.32
N LEU A 256 1.89 32.04 22.88
CA LEU A 256 1.27 30.95 22.11
C LEU A 256 0.31 31.44 21.01
N THR A 257 -0.31 32.61 21.18
CA THR A 257 -1.24 33.16 20.19
C THR A 257 -0.48 33.66 18.97
N THR A 258 0.63 34.36 19.18
CA THR A 258 1.48 34.86 18.08
C THR A 258 2.03 33.73 17.22
N GLU A 259 2.48 32.63 17.83
CA GLU A 259 3.00 31.45 17.13
C GLU A 259 1.91 30.70 16.34
N LYS A 260 0.62 30.91 16.66
CA LYS A 260 -0.51 30.34 15.92
C LYS A 260 -1.03 31.25 14.81
N HIS A 261 -0.65 32.53 14.78
CA HIS A 261 -1.22 33.51 13.85
C HIS A 261 -0.37 33.74 12.59
N LEU A 262 0.45 32.77 12.20
CA LEU A 262 1.32 32.85 11.01
C LEU A 262 0.53 32.62 9.70
N GLY A 263 1.13 33.02 8.57
CA GLY A 263 0.49 32.97 7.25
C GLY A 263 -0.47 34.14 6.95
N LEU A 264 -1.32 33.93 5.94
CA LEU A 264 -2.26 34.95 5.42
C LEU A 264 -3.65 34.85 6.07
N PHE A 265 -4.29 36.01 6.28
CA PHE A 265 -5.64 36.15 6.81
C PHE A 265 -6.43 37.13 5.94
N LEU A 266 -7.49 36.64 5.28
CA LEU A 266 -8.33 37.42 4.36
C LEU A 266 -9.69 37.84 4.95
N GLY A 267 -9.94 37.51 6.22
CA GLY A 267 -11.19 37.86 6.91
C GLY A 267 -11.26 39.36 7.23
N THR A 268 -12.44 39.97 7.11
CA THR A 268 -12.65 41.42 7.19
C THR A 268 -12.54 42.03 8.59
N ASP A 269 -12.62 41.21 9.65
CA ASP A 269 -12.71 41.67 11.05
C ASP A 269 -11.71 40.97 11.99
N PHE A 270 -10.54 40.59 11.46
CA PHE A 270 -9.51 39.92 12.24
C PHE A 270 -8.13 40.48 11.92
N THR A 271 -7.40 40.88 12.95
CA THR A 271 -5.99 41.26 12.84
C THR A 271 -5.15 40.22 13.57
N PRO A 272 -4.25 39.51 12.88
CA PRO A 272 -3.46 38.47 13.50
C PRO A 272 -2.42 39.09 14.45
N THR A 273 -2.39 38.64 15.70
CA THR A 273 -1.39 39.07 16.70
C THR A 273 0.02 38.71 16.26
N ARG A 274 0.98 39.64 16.46
CA ARG A 274 2.42 39.46 16.18
C ARG A 274 3.24 39.76 17.42
N GLY A 275 4.43 39.16 17.51
CA GLY A 275 5.37 39.47 18.59
C GLY A 275 5.77 40.94 18.59
N VAL A 276 6.08 41.49 19.76
CA VAL A 276 6.51 42.89 19.91
C VAL A 276 8.03 42.95 19.89
N ILE A 277 8.58 43.60 18.87
CA ILE A 277 10.02 43.80 18.72
C ILE A 277 10.46 45.09 19.46
N LYS A 278 11.49 44.99 20.29
CA LYS A 278 12.10 46.09 21.04
C LYS A 278 13.63 46.07 20.90
N THR A 279 14.23 47.23 20.65
CA THR A 279 15.70 47.40 20.59
C THR A 279 16.38 47.40 21.96
N ALA A 280 15.60 47.51 23.03
CA ALA A 280 16.05 47.37 24.41
C ALA A 280 15.17 46.35 25.14
N TYR A 281 15.71 45.72 26.19
CA TYR A 281 14.94 44.76 26.98
C TYR A 281 13.93 45.49 27.88
N GLU A 282 12.75 45.73 27.33
CA GLU A 282 11.65 46.40 27.99
C GLU A 282 10.37 45.57 27.86
N ILE A 283 9.95 44.95 28.96
CA ILE A 283 8.77 44.08 28.98
C ILE A 283 7.53 44.90 28.57
N PRO A 284 6.79 44.48 27.52
CA PRO A 284 5.57 45.16 27.11
C PRO A 284 4.51 45.23 28.22
N VAL A 285 3.77 46.33 28.26
CA VAL A 285 2.67 46.51 29.24
C VAL A 285 1.53 45.54 28.91
N SER A 286 1.13 45.47 27.64
CA SER A 286 0.12 44.54 27.12
C SER A 286 0.76 43.30 26.48
N PRO A 287 0.06 42.16 26.44
CA PRO A 287 0.46 41.00 25.63
C PRO A 287 0.68 41.38 24.15
N PRO A 288 1.49 40.60 23.40
CA PRO A 288 2.18 39.38 23.84
C PRO A 288 3.44 39.67 24.67
N LYS A 289 3.65 38.89 25.74
CA LYS A 289 4.80 39.07 26.66
C LYS A 289 5.19 37.86 27.49
N ASP A 290 4.64 36.68 27.19
CA ASP A 290 4.87 35.48 28.02
C ASP A 290 6.31 34.97 27.84
N PHE A 291 6.80 35.06 26.60
CA PHE A 291 8.13 34.61 26.21
C PHE A 291 8.92 35.74 25.53
N VAL A 292 10.24 35.64 25.59
CA VAL A 292 11.15 36.57 24.93
C VAL A 292 12.22 35.80 24.17
N ARG A 293 12.46 36.20 22.92
CA ARG A 293 13.49 35.64 22.03
C ARG A 293 14.42 36.75 21.58
N ARG A 294 15.73 36.49 21.53
CA ARG A 294 16.70 37.48 21.05
C ARG A 294 17.00 37.30 19.56
N TRP A 295 17.25 38.42 18.91
CA TRP A 295 17.59 38.53 17.49
C TRP A 295 18.80 39.44 17.32
N ASP A 296 19.59 39.18 16.28
CA ASP A 296 20.76 39.99 15.95
C ASP A 296 20.33 41.35 15.42
N GLY A 297 19.26 41.36 14.64
CA GLY A 297 18.71 42.56 14.06
C GLY A 297 17.32 42.38 13.46
N PHE A 298 16.76 43.52 13.06
CA PHE A 298 15.48 43.60 12.35
C PHE A 298 15.46 44.85 11.47
N CYS A 299 14.57 44.87 10.49
CA CYS A 299 14.24 46.08 9.76
C CYS A 299 12.75 46.15 9.42
N VAL A 300 12.27 47.37 9.26
CA VAL A 300 10.94 47.69 8.77
C VAL A 300 11.09 48.42 7.44
N LEU A 301 10.51 47.83 6.40
CA LEU A 301 10.45 48.39 5.07
C LEU A 301 9.02 48.80 4.75
N THR A 302 8.86 49.96 4.13
CA THR A 302 7.57 50.47 3.64
C THR A 302 7.61 50.59 2.12
N CYS A 303 6.49 50.34 1.47
CA CYS A 303 6.33 50.45 0.03
C CYS A 303 5.22 51.43 -0.31
N SER A 304 5.52 52.40 -1.18
CA SER A 304 4.53 53.31 -1.77
C SER A 304 4.55 53.16 -3.29
N GLY A 305 3.49 52.55 -3.83
CA GLY A 305 3.44 52.15 -5.23
C GLY A 305 4.38 50.97 -5.51
N ALA A 306 5.57 51.26 -6.07
CA ALA A 306 6.62 50.28 -6.35
C ALA A 306 7.99 50.67 -5.74
N VAL A 307 8.02 51.71 -4.90
CA VAL A 307 9.24 52.24 -4.30
C VAL A 307 9.30 51.83 -2.84
N TRP A 308 10.39 51.14 -2.49
CA TRP A 308 10.69 50.69 -1.14
C TRP A 308 11.54 51.72 -0.37
N SER A 309 11.22 51.93 0.90
CA SER A 309 11.95 52.77 1.84
C SER A 309 12.19 52.08 3.18
N LEU A 310 13.34 52.34 3.80
CA LEU A 310 13.66 51.90 5.15
C LEU A 310 12.98 52.84 6.16
N GLU A 311 12.10 52.31 7.00
CA GLU A 311 11.45 53.06 8.09
C GLU A 311 12.34 53.09 9.34
N THR A 312 12.82 51.90 9.75
CA THR A 312 13.74 51.74 10.88
C THR A 312 14.41 50.38 10.83
N GLY A 313 15.52 50.21 11.54
CA GLY A 313 16.14 48.91 11.73
C GLY A 313 17.45 49.00 12.50
N VAL A 314 17.88 47.87 13.03
CA VAL A 314 19.13 47.73 13.79
C VAL A 314 19.74 46.38 13.46
N ASP A 315 21.07 46.33 13.34
CA ASP A 315 21.88 45.10 13.33
C ASP A 315 22.95 45.19 14.41
N ARG A 316 22.94 44.27 15.37
CA ARG A 316 23.95 44.16 16.45
C ARG A 316 24.19 45.45 17.25
N GLY A 317 23.16 46.29 17.37
CA GLY A 317 23.20 47.60 18.04
C GLY A 317 23.56 48.78 17.12
N ILE A 318 23.87 48.53 15.84
CA ILE A 318 24.13 49.54 14.81
C ILE A 318 22.81 49.86 14.09
N ALA A 319 22.42 51.13 14.06
CA ALA A 319 21.23 51.55 13.33
C ALA A 319 21.42 51.39 11.81
N LEU A 320 20.40 50.86 11.13
CA LEU A 320 20.42 50.73 9.68
C LEU A 320 20.22 52.08 9.01
N THR A 321 20.94 52.35 7.93
CA THR A 321 20.88 53.61 7.20
C THR A 321 21.05 53.42 5.70
N THR A 322 20.39 54.26 4.90
CA THR A 322 20.59 54.34 3.44
C THR A 322 21.66 55.35 3.05
N GLU A 323 22.23 56.06 4.02
CA GLU A 323 23.30 57.03 3.83
C GLU A 323 24.69 56.40 4.07
N GLY A 324 25.75 57.10 3.67
CA GLY A 324 27.13 56.67 3.91
C GLY A 324 27.69 55.67 2.89
N SER A 325 28.76 54.97 3.26
CA SER A 325 29.44 53.99 2.39
C SER A 325 28.62 52.70 2.28
N SER A 326 28.51 52.15 1.06
CA SER A 326 27.77 50.90 0.82
C SER A 326 28.38 49.67 1.49
N THR A 327 29.64 49.77 1.93
CA THR A 327 30.37 48.72 2.63
C THR A 327 30.40 48.92 4.15
N ALA A 328 29.77 49.98 4.68
CA ALA A 328 29.73 50.23 6.11
C ALA A 328 28.73 49.27 6.79
N PRO A 329 29.04 48.74 7.99
CA PRO A 329 28.08 47.94 8.75
C PRO A 329 26.77 48.72 8.96
N GLY A 330 25.63 48.06 8.72
CA GLY A 330 24.29 48.62 8.79
C GLY A 330 23.84 49.42 7.56
N HIS A 331 24.66 49.53 6.50
CA HIS A 331 24.20 50.19 5.27
C HIS A 331 23.13 49.36 4.54
N VAL A 332 22.11 50.03 4.02
CA VAL A 332 20.99 49.45 3.29
C VAL A 332 20.89 50.09 1.91
N THR A 333 20.95 49.27 0.86
CA THR A 333 20.63 49.68 -0.52
C THR A 333 19.26 49.13 -0.89
N LEU A 334 18.35 49.99 -1.34
CA LEU A 334 16.97 49.63 -1.72
C LEU A 334 16.73 49.85 -3.21
N GLY A 335 16.10 48.87 -3.84
CA GLY A 335 15.68 48.90 -5.24
C GLY A 335 14.64 47.81 -5.51
N SER A 336 14.86 47.01 -6.56
CA SER A 336 14.06 45.78 -6.79
C SER A 336 14.33 44.68 -5.75
N SER A 337 15.45 44.78 -5.04
CA SER A 337 15.83 43.99 -3.88
C SER A 337 16.27 44.92 -2.75
N VAL A 338 16.29 44.40 -1.52
CA VAL A 338 16.95 45.04 -0.38
C VAL A 338 18.29 44.37 -0.15
N GLN A 339 19.34 45.17 -0.11
CA GLN A 339 20.67 44.72 0.30
C GLN A 339 21.03 45.33 1.64
N ILE A 340 21.43 44.51 2.61
CA ILE A 340 21.83 44.95 3.95
C ILE A 340 23.22 44.43 4.25
N ASN A 341 24.13 45.32 4.59
CA ASN A 341 25.50 44.99 4.99
C ASN A 341 25.53 44.73 6.51
N LEU A 342 25.28 43.50 6.93
CA LEU A 342 25.24 43.07 8.34
C LEU A 342 26.67 42.97 8.93
N GLU A 343 26.82 42.68 10.23
CA GLU A 343 28.14 42.59 10.87
C GLU A 343 29.14 41.66 10.13
N ALA A 344 28.67 40.50 9.66
CA ALA A 344 29.52 39.49 8.99
C ALA A 344 29.09 39.12 7.57
N LEU A 345 27.85 39.48 7.17
CA LEU A 345 27.20 39.00 5.96
C LEU A 345 26.61 40.16 5.17
N GLN A 346 26.74 40.10 3.85
CA GLN A 346 25.93 40.90 2.95
C GLN A 346 24.67 40.10 2.59
N LEU A 347 23.52 40.63 2.99
CA LEU A 347 22.21 40.07 2.70
C LEU A 347 21.61 40.73 1.47
N SER A 348 21.02 39.96 0.56
CA SER A 348 20.23 40.46 -0.58
C SER A 348 18.94 39.68 -0.72
N LEU A 349 17.79 40.35 -0.58
CA LEU A 349 16.46 39.75 -0.68
C LEU A 349 15.64 40.45 -1.77
N ASP A 350 15.08 39.68 -2.70
CA ASP A 350 14.22 40.23 -3.75
C ASP A 350 12.89 40.75 -3.18
N LEU A 351 12.47 41.94 -3.62
CA LEU A 351 11.24 42.59 -3.17
C LEU A 351 10.20 42.78 -4.29
N ALA A 352 10.66 43.15 -5.49
CA ALA A 352 9.77 43.56 -6.59
C ALA A 352 8.91 42.40 -7.11
N GLY A 353 7.58 42.53 -7.01
CA GLY A 353 6.62 41.51 -7.46
C GLY A 353 6.68 40.20 -6.68
N LYS A 354 7.28 40.23 -5.48
CA LYS A 354 7.41 39.06 -4.62
C LYS A 354 6.31 39.01 -3.56
N THR A 355 5.93 37.80 -3.22
CA THR A 355 4.96 37.47 -2.17
C THR A 355 5.69 37.09 -0.91
N PHE A 356 5.23 37.62 0.23
CA PHE A 356 5.77 37.33 1.55
C PHE A 356 4.66 36.88 2.49
N LEU A 357 4.93 35.85 3.29
CA LEU A 357 4.05 35.41 4.36
C LEU A 357 4.76 35.46 5.72
N PRO A 358 4.08 35.94 6.78
CA PRO A 358 4.62 35.85 8.13
C PRO A 358 4.94 34.40 8.50
N GLY A 359 6.19 34.15 8.93
CA GLY A 359 6.72 32.81 9.19
C GLY A 359 7.56 32.22 8.04
N ASP A 360 7.62 32.87 6.87
CA ASP A 360 8.63 32.55 5.86
C ASP A 360 10.03 32.80 6.44
N PHE A 361 10.94 31.82 6.30
CA PHE A 361 12.32 31.97 6.74
C PHE A 361 13.30 31.28 5.79
N TRP A 362 14.57 31.67 5.87
CA TRP A 362 15.69 31.07 5.17
C TRP A 362 16.76 30.68 6.18
N LEU A 363 17.43 29.55 5.95
CA LEU A 363 18.52 29.06 6.79
C LEU A 363 19.81 28.94 5.98
N ALA A 364 20.91 29.42 6.54
CA ALA A 364 22.22 29.36 5.92
C ALA A 364 23.29 28.89 6.92
N PRO A 365 23.88 27.70 6.72
CA PRO A 365 24.94 27.21 7.59
C PRO A 365 26.27 27.92 7.28
N VAL A 366 26.74 28.75 8.20
CA VAL A 366 28.06 29.39 8.11
C VAL A 366 29.07 28.48 8.80
N ARG A 367 30.17 28.14 8.11
CA ARG A 367 31.20 27.20 8.61
C ARG A 367 32.61 27.75 8.33
N GLU A 368 33.28 28.24 9.37
CA GLU A 368 34.65 28.77 9.25
C GLU A 368 35.67 27.77 8.68
N ALA A 369 35.40 26.48 8.78
CA ALA A 369 36.31 25.44 8.30
C ALA A 369 36.37 25.33 6.77
N ILE A 370 35.37 25.84 6.05
CA ILE A 370 35.24 25.66 4.59
C ILE A 370 34.89 26.95 3.84
N LEU A 371 34.52 28.03 4.53
CA LEU A 371 34.17 29.31 3.93
C LEU A 371 35.26 30.35 4.20
N ASP A 372 35.65 31.06 3.15
CA ASP A 372 36.56 32.19 3.18
C ASP A 372 35.81 33.53 3.05
N PRO A 373 36.42 34.65 3.51
CA PRO A 373 35.88 35.99 3.28
C PRO A 373 35.54 36.24 1.79
N GLY A 374 34.32 36.69 1.51
CA GLY A 374 33.83 36.91 0.14
C GLY A 374 33.01 35.74 -0.44
N ASP A 375 33.03 34.56 0.17
CA ASP A 375 32.29 33.42 -0.35
C ASP A 375 30.76 33.61 -0.24
N GLU A 376 30.04 33.11 -1.25
CA GLU A 376 28.59 32.98 -1.20
C GLU A 376 28.19 31.86 -0.22
N VAL A 377 27.36 32.19 0.77
CA VAL A 377 26.80 31.25 1.74
C VAL A 377 25.47 30.69 1.24
N LEU A 378 24.71 31.51 0.52
CA LEU A 378 23.40 31.18 -0.03
C LEU A 378 23.22 31.94 -1.35
N THR A 379 22.71 31.29 -2.38
CA THR A 379 22.53 31.89 -3.71
C THR A 379 21.10 31.63 -4.19
N ASP A 380 20.35 32.70 -4.40
CA ASP A 380 18.98 32.74 -4.94
C ASP A 380 18.04 31.68 -4.33
N ALA A 381 18.14 31.46 -3.02
CA ALA A 381 17.39 30.41 -2.35
C ALA A 381 15.95 30.84 -2.07
N ASP A 382 15.00 29.97 -2.42
CA ASP A 382 13.61 30.09 -2.01
C ASP A 382 13.46 29.96 -0.47
N PRO A 383 12.38 30.51 0.13
CA PRO A 383 12.15 30.34 1.55
C PRO A 383 12.08 28.85 1.91
N GLN A 384 12.55 28.50 3.09
CA GLN A 384 12.42 27.17 3.72
C GLN A 384 11.27 27.14 4.75
N GLY A 385 10.60 28.28 4.94
CA GLY A 385 9.51 28.46 5.90
C GLY A 385 8.26 27.61 5.68
N ILE A 386 7.25 27.93 6.50
CA ILE A 386 5.98 27.18 6.63
C ILE A 386 5.30 27.03 5.27
N VAL A 387 4.84 25.82 4.98
CA VAL A 387 3.99 25.54 3.82
C VAL A 387 2.55 25.40 4.31
N HIS A 388 1.68 26.27 3.82
CA HIS A 388 0.26 26.25 4.11
C HIS A 388 -0.50 25.43 3.06
N HIS A 389 -1.46 24.65 3.52
CA HIS A 389 -2.29 23.78 2.70
C HIS A 389 -3.76 24.17 2.87
N TYR A 390 -4.43 24.46 1.75
CA TYR A 390 -5.78 25.02 1.76
C TYR A 390 -6.81 24.05 1.18
N LEU A 391 -7.98 24.00 1.81
CA LEU A 391 -9.14 23.26 1.32
C LEU A 391 -10.41 24.09 1.54
N ARG A 392 -11.19 24.35 0.49
CA ARG A 392 -12.50 25.00 0.62
C ARG A 392 -13.44 24.09 1.39
N LEU A 393 -14.19 24.59 2.37
CA LEU A 393 -15.11 23.81 3.20
C LEU A 393 -16.59 24.13 2.98
N ALA A 394 -16.92 25.39 2.72
CA ALA A 394 -18.29 25.82 2.49
C ALA A 394 -18.35 27.19 1.80
N LEU A 395 -19.46 27.46 1.13
CA LEU A 395 -19.88 28.79 0.72
C LEU A 395 -21.01 29.26 1.64
N VAL A 396 -20.91 30.47 2.19
CA VAL A 396 -21.99 31.10 2.93
C VAL A 396 -22.54 32.26 2.10
N LYS A 397 -23.85 32.27 1.85
CA LYS A 397 -24.57 33.33 1.13
C LYS A 397 -25.76 33.78 1.95
N ASP A 398 -25.74 35.03 2.42
CA ASP A 398 -26.82 35.64 3.19
C ASP A 398 -27.29 34.77 4.37
N GLY A 399 -26.32 34.16 5.06
CA GLY A 399 -26.55 33.28 6.22
C GLY A 399 -26.87 31.82 5.87
N ALA A 400 -27.14 31.49 4.61
CA ALA A 400 -27.32 30.10 4.16
C ALA A 400 -25.96 29.45 3.89
N VAL A 401 -25.73 28.27 4.48
CA VAL A 401 -24.51 27.48 4.30
C VAL A 401 -24.70 26.47 3.17
N SER A 402 -23.81 26.49 2.19
CA SER A 402 -23.69 25.53 1.11
C SER A 402 -22.35 24.79 1.27
N PRO A 403 -22.34 23.59 1.90
CA PRO A 403 -21.11 22.86 2.18
C PRO A 403 -20.37 22.38 0.92
N PHE A 404 -21.10 22.12 -0.17
CA PHE A 404 -20.54 21.56 -1.40
C PHE A 404 -21.01 22.36 -2.60
N LYS A 405 -20.11 22.61 -3.57
CA LYS A 405 -20.42 23.26 -4.84
C LYS A 405 -21.19 22.34 -5.79
N ASP A 406 -20.78 21.08 -5.85
CA ASP A 406 -21.32 20.04 -6.72
C ASP A 406 -21.04 18.65 -6.13
N ASP A 407 -21.41 17.58 -6.85
CA ASP A 407 -21.20 16.20 -6.40
C ASP A 407 -19.72 15.80 -6.36
N ALA A 408 -18.88 16.34 -7.25
CA ALA A 408 -17.45 16.07 -7.25
C ALA A 408 -16.79 16.64 -5.98
N ASP A 409 -17.15 17.88 -5.61
CA ASP A 409 -16.75 18.54 -4.38
C ASP A 409 -17.23 17.76 -3.15
N LYS A 410 -18.49 17.32 -3.15
CA LYS A 410 -19.04 16.46 -2.09
C LYS A 410 -18.25 15.16 -1.90
N ARG A 411 -17.88 14.48 -2.99
CA ARG A 411 -17.09 13.23 -2.95
C ARG A 411 -15.67 13.46 -2.45
N ARG A 412 -15.07 14.62 -2.78
CA ARG A 412 -13.78 15.04 -2.22
C ARG A 412 -13.85 15.25 -0.70
N HIS A 413 -14.94 15.80 -0.19
CA HIS A 413 -15.17 15.99 1.25
C HIS A 413 -15.60 14.73 2.00
N ARG A 414 -16.07 13.70 1.28
CA ARG A 414 -16.65 12.48 1.84
C ARG A 414 -16.28 11.28 0.97
N PHE A 415 -15.05 10.80 1.11
CA PHE A 415 -14.56 9.65 0.35
C PHE A 415 -14.72 8.35 1.17
N PRO A 416 -15.30 7.27 0.60
CA PRO A 416 -15.30 5.93 1.19
C PRO A 416 -13.90 5.29 1.13
N PRO A 417 -13.63 4.20 1.87
CA PRO A 417 -12.36 3.48 1.80
C PRO A 417 -12.34 2.77 0.46
N LEU A 418 -11.15 2.33 0.04
CA LEU A 418 -11.04 1.49 -1.14
C LEU A 418 -11.86 0.20 -1.01
N THR A 419 -12.07 -0.31 0.21
CA THR A 419 -12.87 -1.52 0.49
C THR A 419 -14.40 -1.32 0.41
N ASP A 420 -14.90 -0.08 0.34
CA ASP A 420 -16.33 0.26 0.29
C ASP A 420 -16.62 1.32 -0.81
N LEU A 421 -15.74 1.36 -1.82
CA LEU A 421 -15.91 2.20 -3.01
C LEU A 421 -17.04 1.64 -3.90
N SER A 422 -18.14 2.38 -4.03
CA SER A 422 -19.29 1.99 -4.86
C SER A 422 -19.43 2.88 -6.11
N ALA A 423 -20.28 2.47 -7.06
CA ALA A 423 -20.45 3.20 -8.33
C ALA A 423 -20.90 4.66 -8.18
N HIS A 424 -21.65 5.01 -7.12
CA HIS A 424 -22.05 6.40 -6.85
C HIS A 424 -20.91 7.26 -6.29
N ASP A 425 -19.84 6.64 -5.77
CA ASP A 425 -18.65 7.32 -5.25
C ASP A 425 -17.62 7.60 -6.37
N VAL A 426 -17.80 6.98 -7.54
CA VAL A 426 -16.88 7.11 -8.69
C VAL A 426 -17.45 8.10 -9.71
N GLY A 427 -16.69 9.16 -9.97
CA GLY A 427 -16.97 10.11 -11.04
C GLY A 427 -16.44 9.60 -12.37
N TYR A 428 -16.98 10.11 -13.47
CA TYR A 428 -16.45 9.83 -14.81
C TYR A 428 -16.54 11.10 -15.66
N GLN A 429 -15.71 11.16 -16.70
CA GLN A 429 -15.75 12.24 -17.69
C GLN A 429 -16.30 11.69 -19.00
N THR A 430 -17.32 12.35 -19.55
CA THR A 430 -17.91 12.00 -20.84
C THR A 430 -17.08 12.62 -21.97
N THR A 431 -16.43 11.79 -22.78
CA THR A 431 -15.74 12.25 -24.00
C THR A 431 -16.63 12.19 -25.24
N CYS A 432 -17.83 11.62 -25.11
CA CYS A 432 -18.77 11.41 -26.22
C CYS A 432 -19.78 12.57 -26.32
N ALA A 433 -19.80 13.25 -27.46
CA ALA A 433 -20.76 14.33 -27.76
C ALA A 433 -22.17 13.83 -28.12
N SER A 434 -22.51 12.58 -27.79
CA SER A 434 -23.78 11.95 -28.17
C SER A 434 -25.01 12.53 -27.47
N GLY A 435 -24.83 13.35 -26.42
CA GLY A 435 -25.92 13.84 -25.57
C GLY A 435 -26.57 12.75 -24.71
N LEU A 436 -26.00 11.54 -24.70
CA LEU A 436 -26.50 10.39 -23.96
C LEU A 436 -26.45 10.59 -22.44
N PHE A 437 -25.40 11.28 -22.00
CA PHE A 437 -25.17 11.69 -20.63
C PHE A 437 -25.11 13.22 -20.59
N ASP A 438 -25.83 13.80 -19.65
CA ASP A 438 -25.84 15.24 -19.39
C ASP A 438 -25.22 15.54 -18.01
N ALA A 439 -25.22 16.81 -17.61
CA ALA A 439 -24.65 17.27 -16.34
C ALA A 439 -25.31 16.66 -15.09
N THR A 440 -26.49 16.03 -15.21
CA THR A 440 -27.16 15.34 -14.09
C THR A 440 -26.62 13.92 -13.88
N HIS A 441 -25.90 13.36 -14.85
CA HIS A 441 -25.26 12.05 -14.81
C HIS A 441 -23.79 12.19 -14.40
N ASP A 442 -23.53 12.76 -13.23
CA ASP A 442 -22.22 13.18 -12.71
C ASP A 442 -21.38 12.06 -12.04
N ASN A 443 -21.94 10.84 -11.90
CA ASN A 443 -21.27 9.67 -11.34
C ASN A 443 -21.61 8.38 -12.12
N VAL A 444 -20.82 7.32 -11.90
CA VAL A 444 -20.93 6.06 -12.66
C VAL A 444 -22.29 5.40 -12.44
N GLU A 445 -22.84 5.42 -11.22
CA GLU A 445 -24.17 4.86 -10.96
C GLU A 445 -25.26 5.54 -11.79
N LYS A 446 -25.33 6.88 -11.79
CA LYS A 446 -26.33 7.63 -12.58
C LYS A 446 -26.15 7.36 -14.08
N ALA A 447 -24.92 7.25 -14.57
CA ALA A 447 -24.63 6.89 -15.96
C ALA A 447 -25.13 5.49 -16.32
N LEU A 448 -24.85 4.49 -15.47
CA LEU A 448 -25.33 3.12 -15.67
C LEU A 448 -26.86 3.06 -15.63
N ASN A 449 -27.49 3.77 -14.67
CA ASN A 449 -28.94 3.88 -14.59
C ASN A 449 -29.54 4.49 -15.86
N ARG A 450 -28.87 5.49 -16.46
CA ARG A 450 -29.30 6.08 -17.73
C ARG A 450 -29.17 5.11 -18.90
N LEU A 451 -28.09 4.34 -18.96
CA LEU A 451 -27.90 3.30 -19.98
C LEU A 451 -29.00 2.23 -19.91
N CYS A 452 -29.38 1.81 -18.69
CA CYS A 452 -30.46 0.86 -18.48
C CYS A 452 -31.84 1.40 -18.92
N GLN A 453 -32.02 2.72 -19.03
CA GLN A 453 -33.27 3.36 -19.43
C GLN A 453 -33.34 3.67 -20.94
N LEU A 454 -32.36 3.22 -21.74
CA LEU A 454 -32.35 3.46 -23.18
C LEU A 454 -33.46 2.66 -23.88
N ALA A 455 -34.57 3.34 -24.12
CA ALA A 455 -35.64 2.89 -25.02
C ALA A 455 -35.35 3.22 -26.50
N ALA A 456 -36.12 2.63 -27.42
CA ALA A 456 -36.01 2.81 -28.87
C ALA A 456 -36.10 4.29 -29.34
N GLU A 457 -36.69 5.18 -28.54
CA GLU A 457 -36.73 6.61 -28.82
C GLU A 457 -35.39 7.32 -28.65
N HIS A 458 -34.44 6.70 -27.95
CA HIS A 458 -33.11 7.23 -27.71
C HIS A 458 -32.07 6.73 -28.74
N VAL A 459 -32.46 5.84 -29.65
CA VAL A 459 -31.58 5.25 -30.66
C VAL A 459 -31.86 5.92 -32.00
N ALA A 460 -30.86 6.63 -32.54
CA ALA A 460 -30.96 7.24 -33.86
C ALA A 460 -31.06 6.15 -34.94
N TYR A 461 -31.96 6.36 -35.90
CA TYR A 461 -32.17 5.48 -37.04
C TYR A 461 -32.29 6.31 -38.31
N THR A 462 -31.41 6.04 -39.26
CA THR A 462 -31.46 6.61 -40.60
C THR A 462 -31.57 5.47 -41.60
N ALA A 463 -32.65 5.45 -42.37
CA ALA A 463 -32.89 4.43 -43.36
C ALA A 463 -32.12 4.75 -44.65
N THR A 464 -31.41 3.75 -45.20
CA THR A 464 -30.61 3.89 -46.42
C THR A 464 -31.36 3.47 -47.69
N CYS A 465 -32.63 3.08 -47.57
CA CYS A 465 -33.44 2.63 -48.69
C CYS A 465 -33.96 3.80 -49.54
N ALA A 466 -33.94 3.64 -50.87
CA ALA A 466 -34.34 4.67 -51.83
C ALA A 466 -35.85 4.67 -52.16
N LYS A 467 -36.59 3.62 -51.77
CA LYS A 467 -38.04 3.45 -52.01
C LYS A 467 -38.67 2.62 -50.87
N GLY A 468 -39.92 2.89 -50.52
CA GLY A 468 -40.67 2.21 -49.46
C GLY A 468 -41.01 3.13 -48.28
N LEU A 469 -41.67 2.58 -47.24
CA LEU A 469 -42.20 3.31 -46.07
C LEU A 469 -41.16 4.19 -45.34
N TYR A 470 -39.89 3.76 -45.36
CA TYR A 470 -38.78 4.45 -44.69
C TYR A 470 -37.85 5.19 -45.65
N ALA A 471 -38.23 5.37 -46.92
CA ALA A 471 -37.34 5.99 -47.89
C ALA A 471 -36.99 7.44 -47.48
N GLY A 472 -35.70 7.70 -47.26
CA GLY A 472 -35.22 9.00 -46.77
C GLY A 472 -35.55 9.31 -45.31
N PHE A 473 -36.01 8.33 -44.52
CA PHE A 473 -36.32 8.53 -43.11
C PHE A 473 -35.04 8.74 -42.28
N SER A 474 -35.03 9.79 -41.47
CA SER A 474 -34.02 10.04 -40.45
C SER A 474 -34.73 10.50 -39.17
N GLY A 475 -34.63 9.69 -38.12
CA GLY A 475 -35.34 9.90 -36.86
C GLY A 475 -34.86 8.92 -35.79
N THR A 476 -35.75 8.48 -34.90
CA THR A 476 -35.44 7.49 -33.86
C THR A 476 -36.03 6.11 -34.20
N VAL A 477 -35.51 5.03 -33.59
CA VAL A 477 -36.07 3.68 -33.79
C VAL A 477 -37.54 3.62 -33.37
N LYS A 478 -37.95 4.33 -32.32
CA LYS A 478 -39.37 4.44 -31.94
C LYS A 478 -40.21 5.11 -33.01
N GLN A 479 -39.77 6.25 -33.56
CA GLN A 479 -40.49 6.92 -34.64
C GLN A 479 -40.61 6.04 -35.89
N ALA A 480 -39.58 5.25 -36.19
CA ALA A 480 -39.67 4.27 -37.26
C ALA A 480 -40.73 3.20 -36.94
N LEU A 481 -40.67 2.60 -35.74
CA LEU A 481 -41.66 1.60 -35.30
C LEU A 481 -43.09 2.15 -35.27
N ASP A 482 -43.28 3.40 -34.83
CA ASP A 482 -44.58 4.07 -34.82
C ASP A 482 -45.12 4.24 -36.26
N MET A 483 -44.26 4.51 -37.25
CA MET A 483 -44.66 4.53 -38.67
C MET A 483 -45.12 3.16 -39.19
N ILE A 484 -44.59 2.06 -38.67
CA ILE A 484 -45.13 0.71 -38.95
C ILE A 484 -46.48 0.51 -38.25
N CYS A 485 -46.63 0.99 -37.01
CA CYS A 485 -47.85 0.82 -36.23
C CYS A 485 -49.03 1.64 -36.77
N GLU A 486 -48.77 2.75 -37.46
CA GLU A 486 -49.81 3.59 -38.09
C GLU A 486 -50.14 3.23 -39.55
N ILE A 487 -49.67 2.07 -40.05
CA ILE A 487 -50.03 1.59 -41.38
C ILE A 487 -51.54 1.30 -41.43
N GLN A 488 -52.30 2.19 -42.07
CA GLN A 488 -53.70 1.97 -42.44
C GLN A 488 -53.79 1.26 -43.79
N ALA A 489 -54.86 0.48 -43.98
CA ALA A 489 -55.10 -0.24 -45.23
C ALA A 489 -55.23 0.68 -46.46
N SER A 490 -55.51 1.98 -46.27
CA SER A 490 -55.51 3.01 -47.32
C SER A 490 -54.12 3.38 -47.82
N HIS A 491 -53.07 3.10 -47.05
CA HIS A 491 -51.69 3.43 -47.39
C HIS A 491 -51.00 2.32 -48.21
N ILE A 492 -51.66 1.17 -48.39
CA ILE A 492 -51.15 0.02 -49.15
C ILE A 492 -51.88 -0.06 -50.49
N GLY A 493 -51.15 0.16 -51.58
CA GLY A 493 -51.69 0.04 -52.93
C GLY A 493 -52.18 -1.38 -53.22
N PHE A 494 -53.44 -1.52 -53.63
CA PHE A 494 -54.06 -2.81 -53.94
C PHE A 494 -54.38 -2.89 -55.43
N THR A 495 -53.70 -3.78 -56.14
CA THR A 495 -53.96 -4.03 -57.56
C THR A 495 -54.77 -5.32 -57.69
N LYS A 496 -56.01 -5.22 -58.15
CA LYS A 496 -56.89 -6.40 -58.24
C LYS A 496 -56.36 -7.42 -59.28
N PRO A 497 -56.34 -8.73 -58.98
CA PRO A 497 -55.90 -9.74 -59.95
C PRO A 497 -56.95 -10.04 -61.04
N CYS A 498 -58.24 -9.99 -60.72
CA CYS A 498 -59.38 -10.16 -61.66
C CYS A 498 -60.70 -9.62 -61.07
N ASN A 499 -61.75 -9.46 -61.88
CA ASN A 499 -63.04 -8.85 -61.49
C ASN A 499 -64.09 -9.93 -61.14
N THR A 500 -64.19 -10.34 -59.88
CA THR A 500 -65.19 -11.33 -59.41
C THR A 500 -66.49 -10.66 -58.94
N SER A 501 -67.53 -11.45 -58.62
CA SER A 501 -68.86 -10.99 -58.19
C SER A 501 -68.88 -10.10 -56.93
N ILE A 502 -67.81 -10.13 -56.13
CA ILE A 502 -67.64 -9.29 -54.94
C ILE A 502 -67.15 -7.87 -55.31
N TYR A 503 -66.48 -7.70 -56.46
CA TYR A 503 -65.79 -6.46 -56.86
C TYR A 503 -66.46 -5.75 -58.06
N GLN A 504 -67.63 -6.24 -58.49
CA GLN A 504 -68.25 -5.82 -59.74
C GLN A 504 -68.90 -4.44 -59.60
N GLY A 505 -68.38 -3.45 -60.35
CA GLY A 505 -68.92 -2.08 -60.40
C GLY A 505 -68.25 -1.05 -59.49
N SER A 506 -67.26 -1.44 -58.68
CA SER A 506 -66.61 -0.56 -57.72
C SER A 506 -65.13 -0.29 -58.07
N THR A 507 -64.70 0.97 -57.97
CA THR A 507 -63.28 1.37 -58.05
C THR A 507 -62.58 1.06 -56.72
N ILE A 508 -61.57 0.18 -56.75
CA ILE A 508 -60.78 -0.24 -55.58
C ILE A 508 -59.31 0.05 -55.91
N ALA A 509 -58.66 0.89 -55.09
CA ALA A 509 -57.26 1.29 -55.29
C ALA A 509 -56.38 0.96 -54.08
N THR A 510 -56.99 0.77 -52.91
CA THR A 510 -56.30 0.50 -51.64
C THR A 510 -56.85 -0.73 -50.95
N VAL A 511 -56.09 -1.31 -50.01
CA VAL A 511 -56.56 -2.47 -49.23
C VAL A 511 -57.79 -2.11 -48.38
N GLU A 512 -57.98 -0.84 -48.01
CA GLU A 512 -59.15 -0.36 -47.27
C GLU A 512 -60.45 -0.44 -48.11
N ASP A 513 -60.38 -0.10 -49.40
CA ASP A 513 -61.52 -0.19 -50.33
C ASP A 513 -62.00 -1.63 -50.49
N ALA A 514 -61.07 -2.59 -50.47
CA ALA A 514 -61.36 -4.02 -50.55
C ALA A 514 -61.97 -4.55 -49.25
N LEU A 515 -61.51 -4.07 -48.09
CA LEU A 515 -61.98 -4.50 -46.77
C LEU A 515 -63.37 -3.97 -46.41
N LYS A 516 -63.73 -2.73 -46.81
CA LYS A 516 -65.08 -2.18 -46.60
C LYS A 516 -66.19 -3.01 -47.28
N LEU A 517 -65.87 -3.73 -48.34
CA LEU A 517 -66.76 -4.68 -49.03
C LEU A 517 -66.91 -6.03 -48.31
N LEU A 518 -65.95 -6.39 -47.46
CA LEU A 518 -65.89 -7.67 -46.72
C LEU A 518 -66.51 -7.59 -45.31
N CYS A 519 -66.71 -6.40 -44.75
CA CYS A 519 -67.14 -6.20 -43.35
C CYS A 519 -68.58 -6.63 -42.98
N ASN A 520 -69.32 -7.33 -43.85
CA ASN A 520 -70.63 -7.93 -43.49
C ASN A 520 -70.57 -9.47 -43.30
N VAL A 521 -69.38 -10.06 -43.16
CA VAL A 521 -69.22 -11.52 -42.96
C VAL A 521 -68.63 -11.80 -41.57
N THR A 522 -69.24 -12.70 -40.79
CA THR A 522 -68.78 -13.06 -39.43
C THR A 522 -68.05 -14.40 -39.37
N ALA A 523 -67.16 -14.58 -38.39
CA ALA A 523 -66.22 -15.71 -38.31
C ALA A 523 -66.86 -17.12 -38.18
N GLY A 524 -68.08 -17.22 -37.65
CA GLY A 524 -68.84 -18.50 -37.64
C GLY A 524 -69.43 -18.88 -39.01
N GLN A 525 -69.32 -18.00 -40.01
CA GLN A 525 -69.84 -18.18 -41.36
C GLN A 525 -68.70 -18.46 -42.37
N ILE A 526 -67.46 -18.54 -41.89
CA ILE A 526 -66.28 -18.82 -42.70
C ILE A 526 -65.84 -20.25 -42.40
N GLY A 527 -66.13 -21.15 -43.33
CA GLY A 527 -65.69 -22.54 -43.23
C GLY A 527 -64.17 -22.63 -43.20
N PHE A 528 -63.63 -23.36 -42.21
CA PHE A 528 -62.19 -23.59 -42.10
C PHE A 528 -61.89 -25.03 -42.51
N ALA A 529 -61.41 -25.20 -43.74
CA ALA A 529 -60.92 -26.49 -44.21
C ALA A 529 -59.43 -26.59 -43.87
N LYS A 530 -59.07 -27.49 -42.94
CA LYS A 530 -57.67 -27.70 -42.55
C LYS A 530 -56.83 -28.07 -43.79
N PRO A 531 -55.72 -27.35 -44.08
CA PRO A 531 -54.91 -27.63 -45.27
C PRO A 531 -54.13 -28.95 -45.17
N CYS A 532 -53.73 -29.34 -43.96
CA CYS A 532 -53.05 -30.59 -43.65
C CYS A 532 -53.15 -30.93 -42.15
N ASN A 533 -52.95 -32.20 -41.79
CA ASN A 533 -52.98 -32.68 -40.41
C ASN A 533 -51.59 -32.49 -39.78
N THR A 534 -51.28 -31.27 -39.31
CA THR A 534 -50.05 -31.00 -38.55
C THR A 534 -50.19 -31.48 -37.09
N SER A 535 -49.09 -31.48 -36.33
CA SER A 535 -49.03 -31.88 -34.92
C SER A 535 -50.06 -31.18 -34.02
N ILE A 536 -50.54 -30.00 -34.42
CA ILE A 536 -51.52 -29.19 -33.67
C ILE A 536 -52.98 -29.66 -33.92
N TYR A 537 -53.26 -30.29 -35.07
CA TYR A 537 -54.62 -30.71 -35.48
C TYR A 537 -54.84 -32.23 -35.37
N GLN A 538 -53.82 -32.98 -34.93
CA GLN A 538 -53.82 -34.43 -34.99
C GLN A 538 -54.84 -35.02 -34.00
N GLY A 539 -55.91 -35.60 -34.55
CA GLY A 539 -56.96 -36.27 -33.77
C GLY A 539 -58.14 -35.38 -33.31
N LYS A 540 -58.22 -34.10 -33.73
CA LYS A 540 -59.33 -33.20 -33.39
C LYS A 540 -60.11 -32.72 -34.62
N ALA A 541 -61.43 -32.55 -34.48
CA ALA A 541 -62.31 -32.01 -35.50
C ALA A 541 -62.34 -30.47 -35.40
N VAL A 542 -62.13 -29.78 -36.52
CA VAL A 542 -62.01 -28.32 -36.61
C VAL A 542 -62.63 -27.90 -37.94
N ASP A 543 -63.79 -27.25 -37.91
CA ASP A 543 -64.60 -26.98 -39.11
C ASP A 543 -64.91 -25.48 -39.31
N THR A 544 -64.69 -24.64 -38.29
CA THR A 544 -64.84 -23.19 -38.37
C THR A 544 -63.62 -22.45 -37.82
N VAL A 545 -63.46 -21.18 -38.19
CA VAL A 545 -62.36 -20.33 -37.69
C VAL A 545 -62.46 -20.13 -36.16
N ASP A 546 -63.66 -20.24 -35.57
CA ASP A 546 -63.86 -20.18 -34.11
C ASP A 546 -63.27 -21.41 -33.38
N ASP A 547 -63.26 -22.58 -34.01
CA ASP A 547 -62.71 -23.82 -33.44
C ASP A 547 -61.17 -23.78 -33.38
N VAL A 548 -60.52 -23.08 -34.31
CA VAL A 548 -59.06 -22.91 -34.37
C VAL A 548 -58.55 -22.00 -33.25
N LEU A 549 -59.29 -20.93 -32.94
CA LEU A 549 -58.90 -19.95 -31.92
C LEU A 549 -58.92 -20.53 -30.50
N LYS A 550 -59.80 -21.49 -30.22
CA LYS A 550 -59.82 -22.21 -28.93
C LYS A 550 -58.65 -23.18 -28.75
N LEU A 551 -58.03 -23.64 -29.85
CA LEU A 551 -56.89 -24.57 -29.84
C LEU A 551 -55.52 -23.86 -29.71
N LEU A 552 -55.44 -22.57 -30.03
CA LEU A 552 -54.21 -21.77 -29.96
C LEU A 552 -53.85 -21.30 -28.54
N CYS A 553 -54.79 -21.34 -27.60
CA CYS A 553 -54.59 -20.85 -26.23
C CYS A 553 -53.78 -21.78 -25.30
N ASP A 554 -53.53 -23.05 -25.69
CA ASP A 554 -52.88 -24.08 -24.85
C ASP A 554 -51.47 -24.50 -25.34
N ILE A 555 -50.81 -23.72 -26.21
CA ILE A 555 -49.52 -24.10 -26.81
C ILE A 555 -48.35 -23.89 -25.83
N GLN A 556 -47.50 -24.90 -25.68
CA GLN A 556 -46.23 -24.83 -24.92
C GLN A 556 -44.99 -24.83 -25.83
N ALA A 557 -43.87 -24.28 -25.36
CA ALA A 557 -42.67 -24.04 -26.17
C ALA A 557 -42.08 -25.29 -26.86
N GLY A 558 -42.25 -26.49 -26.29
CA GLY A 558 -41.79 -27.76 -26.88
C GLY A 558 -42.60 -28.22 -28.09
N GLN A 559 -43.71 -27.55 -28.41
CA GLN A 559 -44.60 -27.88 -29.54
C GLN A 559 -44.41 -26.93 -30.72
N ILE A 560 -43.50 -25.96 -30.60
CA ILE A 560 -43.20 -24.97 -31.64
C ILE A 560 -41.86 -25.36 -32.28
N SER A 561 -41.90 -25.69 -33.57
CA SER A 561 -40.69 -26.03 -34.33
C SER A 561 -39.76 -24.81 -34.44
N TYR A 562 -38.50 -24.99 -34.10
CA TYR A 562 -37.43 -24.05 -34.32
C TYR A 562 -36.75 -24.37 -35.65
N SER A 563 -36.72 -23.40 -36.56
CA SER A 563 -35.98 -23.51 -37.82
C SER A 563 -34.84 -22.51 -37.81
N PRO A 564 -33.58 -22.95 -37.82
CA PRO A 564 -32.43 -22.07 -37.68
C PRO A 564 -32.32 -21.07 -38.83
N GLY A 565 -32.25 -19.78 -38.48
CA GLY A 565 -32.03 -18.66 -39.41
C GLY A 565 -30.62 -18.08 -39.26
N GLY A 566 -30.07 -17.57 -40.36
CA GLY A 566 -28.68 -17.13 -40.55
C GLY A 566 -27.90 -16.48 -39.39
N SER A 567 -26.58 -16.72 -39.41
CA SER A 567 -25.46 -16.18 -38.60
C SER A 567 -25.24 -16.74 -37.19
N CYS A 568 -26.24 -17.33 -36.52
CA CYS A 568 -26.04 -17.91 -35.19
C CYS A 568 -25.55 -19.37 -35.28
N THR A 569 -24.25 -19.58 -35.38
CA THR A 569 -23.64 -20.93 -35.53
C THR A 569 -23.91 -21.88 -34.36
N PHE A 570 -24.21 -21.35 -33.17
CA PHE A 570 -24.43 -22.15 -31.95
C PHE A 570 -25.79 -22.84 -31.91
N LEU A 571 -26.86 -22.17 -32.33
CA LEU A 571 -28.22 -22.74 -32.34
C LEU A 571 -28.55 -23.51 -33.63
N ASN A 572 -27.64 -23.49 -34.60
CA ASN A 572 -27.78 -24.20 -35.87
C ASN A 572 -27.21 -25.63 -35.82
N GLN A 573 -27.05 -26.21 -34.63
CA GLN A 573 -26.52 -27.56 -34.44
C GLN A 573 -27.61 -28.63 -34.65
N PRO A 574 -27.25 -29.83 -35.12
CA PRO A 574 -28.21 -30.92 -35.29
C PRO A 574 -28.85 -31.31 -33.94
N GLY A 575 -30.18 -31.44 -33.91
CA GLY A 575 -30.93 -31.85 -32.71
C GLY A 575 -31.57 -30.70 -31.91
N ILE A 576 -31.54 -29.47 -32.43
CA ILE A 576 -32.29 -28.32 -31.89
C ILE A 576 -33.40 -27.99 -32.89
N ASP A 577 -34.55 -28.64 -32.74
CA ASP A 577 -35.65 -28.59 -33.71
C ASP A 577 -36.92 -27.94 -33.14
N THR A 578 -36.92 -27.61 -31.85
CA THR A 578 -38.01 -26.91 -31.16
C THR A 578 -37.52 -25.68 -30.38
N VAL A 579 -38.42 -24.75 -30.11
CA VAL A 579 -38.10 -23.52 -29.37
C VAL A 579 -37.67 -23.82 -27.92
N GLN A 580 -38.23 -24.86 -27.31
CA GLN A 580 -37.80 -25.32 -25.98
C GLN A 580 -36.35 -25.80 -26.00
N GLU A 581 -35.97 -26.64 -26.97
CA GLU A 581 -34.59 -27.14 -27.09
C GLU A 581 -33.60 -26.00 -27.39
N ALA A 582 -34.00 -24.98 -28.14
CA ALA A 582 -33.17 -23.79 -28.38
C ALA A 582 -32.97 -22.97 -27.10
N LEU A 583 -34.00 -22.84 -26.25
CA LEU A 583 -33.89 -22.18 -24.95
C LEU A 583 -33.03 -22.98 -23.97
N ASP A 584 -33.19 -24.29 -23.92
CA ASP A 584 -32.38 -25.17 -23.08
C ASP A 584 -30.89 -25.15 -23.51
N ALA A 585 -30.62 -25.12 -24.82
CA ALA A 585 -29.27 -24.96 -25.37
C ALA A 585 -28.65 -23.59 -25.03
N LEU A 586 -29.44 -22.51 -25.03
CA LEU A 586 -28.99 -21.18 -24.60
C LEU A 586 -28.69 -21.13 -23.09
N CYS A 587 -29.50 -21.78 -22.27
CA CYS A 587 -29.28 -21.89 -20.83
C CYS A 587 -28.03 -22.72 -20.49
N ALA A 588 -27.66 -23.68 -21.34
CA ALA A 588 -26.45 -24.49 -21.21
C ALA A 588 -25.18 -23.83 -21.78
N ARG A 589 -25.27 -22.61 -22.34
CA ARG A 589 -24.13 -21.93 -22.97
C ARG A 589 -23.14 -21.41 -21.92
N PRO A 590 -21.85 -21.81 -21.96
CA PRO A 590 -20.85 -21.29 -21.02
C PRO A 590 -20.68 -19.78 -21.20
N ALA A 591 -20.73 -19.03 -20.09
CA ALA A 591 -20.57 -17.58 -20.07
C ALA A 591 -19.10 -17.18 -20.34
N GLY A 592 -18.71 -17.06 -21.61
CA GLY A 592 -17.37 -16.64 -22.02
C GLY A 592 -17.26 -15.12 -22.15
N GLY A 593 -17.01 -14.42 -21.03
CA GLY A 593 -16.83 -12.98 -20.98
C GLY A 593 -15.76 -12.55 -19.97
N GLY A 594 -14.54 -13.08 -20.08
CA GLY A 594 -13.39 -12.66 -19.27
C GLY A 594 -12.07 -13.00 -19.95
N CYS A 595 -11.00 -12.26 -19.65
CA CYS A 595 -9.64 -12.49 -20.17
C CYS A 595 -8.99 -13.82 -19.72
N ARG A 596 -9.73 -14.68 -19.02
CA ARG A 596 -9.28 -15.96 -18.47
C ARG A 596 -10.26 -17.06 -18.84
N ILE A 597 -9.71 -18.22 -19.18
CA ILE A 597 -10.45 -19.42 -19.53
C ILE A 597 -10.72 -20.20 -18.24
N THR A 598 -11.98 -20.49 -17.94
CA THR A 598 -12.35 -21.24 -16.73
C THR A 598 -12.15 -22.73 -16.92
N VAL A 599 -11.65 -23.40 -15.88
CA VAL A 599 -11.46 -24.85 -15.83
C VAL A 599 -12.12 -25.38 -14.57
N GLY A 600 -12.95 -26.42 -14.71
CA GLY A 600 -13.57 -27.11 -13.61
C GLY A 600 -14.75 -27.97 -14.06
N PRO A 601 -15.01 -29.09 -13.37
CA PRO A 601 -16.01 -30.08 -13.78
C PRO A 601 -17.43 -29.51 -13.79
N GLU A 602 -17.71 -28.52 -12.95
CA GLU A 602 -19.00 -27.83 -12.86
C GLU A 602 -18.83 -26.36 -13.29
N GLY A 603 -19.21 -26.03 -14.52
CA GLY A 603 -19.28 -24.64 -15.02
C GLY A 603 -17.99 -24.07 -15.65
N GLY A 604 -16.92 -24.86 -15.78
CA GLY A 604 -15.72 -24.48 -16.53
C GLY A 604 -15.93 -24.57 -18.05
N LEU A 605 -15.14 -23.81 -18.83
CA LEU A 605 -15.07 -24.01 -20.29
C LEU A 605 -14.43 -25.35 -20.64
N PHE A 606 -13.42 -25.75 -19.86
CA PHE A 606 -12.82 -27.07 -19.89
C PHE A 606 -13.17 -27.81 -18.60
N ALA A 607 -13.46 -29.10 -18.69
CA ALA A 607 -13.81 -29.90 -17.53
C ALA A 607 -12.57 -30.20 -16.65
N THR A 608 -11.41 -30.36 -17.28
CA THR A 608 -10.15 -30.69 -16.59
C THR A 608 -8.99 -29.79 -17.04
N LEU A 609 -7.96 -29.69 -16.20
CA LEU A 609 -6.74 -28.94 -16.51
C LEU A 609 -5.95 -29.59 -17.66
N GLU A 610 -5.91 -30.92 -17.72
CA GLU A 610 -5.27 -31.65 -18.83
C GLU A 610 -5.89 -31.30 -20.17
N GLU A 611 -7.22 -31.32 -20.24
CA GLU A 611 -7.94 -31.01 -21.48
C GLU A 611 -7.63 -29.57 -21.92
N ALA A 612 -7.66 -28.61 -20.98
CA ALA A 612 -7.33 -27.22 -21.25
C ALA A 612 -5.89 -27.05 -21.78
N LEU A 613 -4.91 -27.67 -21.12
CA LEU A 613 -3.50 -27.58 -21.53
C LEU A 613 -3.26 -28.26 -22.88
N GLU A 614 -3.82 -29.44 -23.12
CA GLU A 614 -3.71 -30.16 -24.39
C GLU A 614 -4.30 -29.33 -25.54
N ILE A 615 -5.51 -28.78 -25.36
CA ILE A 615 -6.17 -28.00 -26.40
C ILE A 615 -5.43 -26.68 -26.65
N LEU A 616 -5.10 -25.92 -25.60
CA LEU A 616 -4.58 -24.56 -25.77
C LEU A 616 -3.10 -24.53 -26.18
N LEU A 617 -2.26 -25.43 -25.62
CA LEU A 617 -0.83 -25.46 -25.92
C LEU A 617 -0.52 -26.35 -27.13
N GLU A 618 -1.17 -27.50 -27.26
CA GLU A 618 -0.81 -28.49 -28.29
C GLU A 618 -1.67 -28.37 -29.55
N LYS A 619 -2.98 -28.13 -29.44
CA LYS A 619 -3.87 -28.10 -30.63
C LYS A 619 -4.04 -26.70 -31.21
N GLU A 620 -4.28 -25.70 -30.36
CA GLU A 620 -4.49 -24.30 -30.76
C GLU A 620 -3.20 -23.49 -30.82
N GLU A 621 -2.11 -24.00 -30.25
CA GLU A 621 -0.77 -23.41 -30.33
C GLU A 621 -0.71 -21.95 -29.80
N ARG A 622 -1.46 -21.66 -28.73
CA ARG A 622 -1.52 -20.32 -28.14
C ARG A 622 -0.20 -19.95 -27.46
N ARG A 623 0.19 -18.69 -27.62
CA ARG A 623 1.37 -18.12 -26.96
C ARG A 623 1.10 -17.58 -25.56
N ASP A 624 -0.10 -17.10 -25.30
CA ASP A 624 -0.50 -16.56 -24.00
C ASP A 624 -1.72 -17.33 -23.49
N VAL A 625 -1.53 -18.09 -22.43
CA VAL A 625 -2.54 -18.98 -21.86
C VAL A 625 -2.83 -18.55 -20.42
N CYS A 626 -4.04 -18.06 -20.18
CA CYS A 626 -4.51 -17.65 -18.86
C CYS A 626 -5.71 -18.50 -18.44
N LEU A 627 -5.49 -19.38 -17.46
CA LEU A 627 -6.48 -20.32 -16.92
C LEU A 627 -6.92 -19.90 -15.52
N CYS A 628 -8.21 -20.04 -15.24
CA CYS A 628 -8.82 -19.84 -13.93
C CYS A 628 -9.45 -21.16 -13.48
N LEU A 629 -8.83 -21.81 -12.49
CA LEU A 629 -9.41 -22.98 -11.85
C LEU A 629 -10.56 -22.53 -10.96
N LEU A 630 -11.76 -23.04 -11.23
CA LEU A 630 -12.94 -22.76 -10.40
C LEU A 630 -12.74 -23.30 -8.97
N PRO A 631 -13.45 -22.77 -7.96
CA PRO A 631 -13.42 -23.35 -6.61
C PRO A 631 -13.82 -24.83 -6.64
N GLY A 632 -13.13 -25.66 -5.87
CA GLY A 632 -13.34 -27.10 -5.84
C GLY A 632 -12.06 -27.90 -6.01
N ASP A 633 -12.24 -29.21 -6.18
CA ASP A 633 -11.18 -30.20 -6.30
C ASP A 633 -10.92 -30.50 -7.79
N HIS A 634 -9.66 -30.36 -8.21
CA HIS A 634 -9.20 -30.62 -9.57
C HIS A 634 -8.17 -31.72 -9.52
N GLU A 635 -8.40 -32.81 -10.24
CA GLU A 635 -7.42 -33.88 -10.35
C GLU A 635 -6.48 -33.60 -11.52
N PHE A 636 -5.18 -33.77 -11.27
CA PHE A 636 -4.15 -33.68 -12.31
C PHE A 636 -3.21 -34.88 -12.20
N THR A 637 -3.14 -35.65 -13.27
CA THR A 637 -2.35 -36.89 -13.34
C THR A 637 -0.85 -36.66 -13.30
N GLY A 638 -0.40 -35.43 -13.58
CA GLY A 638 1.01 -35.09 -13.67
C GLY A 638 1.60 -35.47 -15.02
N ARG A 639 2.30 -34.53 -15.67
CA ARG A 639 2.99 -34.76 -16.94
C ARG A 639 4.05 -33.70 -17.20
N LEU A 640 4.88 -33.97 -18.21
CA LEU A 640 5.65 -32.93 -18.87
C LEU A 640 4.68 -32.01 -19.63
N ILE A 641 4.75 -30.73 -19.32
CA ILE A 641 4.01 -29.64 -19.95
C ILE A 641 5.08 -28.81 -20.66
N GLU A 642 5.09 -28.89 -21.99
CA GLU A 642 6.08 -28.21 -22.82
C GLU A 642 5.36 -27.55 -24.01
N PRO A 643 5.58 -26.25 -24.26
CA PRO A 643 4.98 -25.58 -25.40
C PRO A 643 5.68 -26.00 -26.70
N LYS A 644 4.95 -26.00 -27.82
CA LYS A 644 5.51 -26.30 -29.15
C LYS A 644 6.50 -25.25 -29.66
N TYR A 645 6.40 -24.01 -29.19
CA TYR A 645 7.22 -22.90 -29.62
C TYR A 645 7.81 -22.17 -28.42
N GLU A 646 8.96 -21.52 -28.63
CA GLU A 646 9.52 -20.63 -27.62
C GLU A 646 8.64 -19.39 -27.39
N GLY A 647 8.75 -18.79 -26.21
CA GLY A 647 8.08 -17.52 -25.91
C GLY A 647 6.68 -17.65 -25.32
N VAL A 648 6.25 -18.85 -24.92
CA VAL A 648 4.90 -19.09 -24.38
C VAL A 648 4.82 -18.68 -22.90
N ASN A 649 3.73 -17.99 -22.57
CA ASN A 649 3.38 -17.56 -21.22
C ASN A 649 2.18 -18.36 -20.72
N LEU A 650 2.32 -18.96 -19.52
CA LEU A 650 1.26 -19.70 -18.86
C LEU A 650 0.95 -19.06 -17.50
N CYS A 651 -0.32 -18.70 -17.29
CA CYS A 651 -0.83 -18.24 -16.01
C CYS A 651 -1.98 -19.15 -15.57
N LEU A 652 -1.87 -19.74 -14.39
CA LEU A 652 -2.87 -20.58 -13.75
C LEU A 652 -3.21 -19.98 -12.39
N THR A 653 -4.47 -19.57 -12.19
CA THR A 653 -4.93 -18.98 -10.94
C THR A 653 -6.15 -19.73 -10.39
N GLY A 654 -6.22 -19.88 -9.08
CA GLY A 654 -7.40 -20.41 -8.38
C GLY A 654 -8.12 -19.35 -7.52
N CYS A 655 -8.90 -19.84 -6.54
CA CYS A 655 -9.65 -19.04 -5.57
C CYS A 655 -9.10 -19.27 -4.14
N GLY A 656 -7.79 -19.07 -3.96
CA GLY A 656 -7.07 -19.36 -2.72
C GLY A 656 -7.20 -20.83 -2.31
N ARG A 657 -7.35 -21.10 -1.01
CA ARG A 657 -7.62 -22.46 -0.49
C ARG A 657 -8.97 -23.06 -0.93
N GLY A 658 -9.81 -22.27 -1.60
CA GLY A 658 -11.04 -22.76 -2.22
C GLY A 658 -10.80 -23.64 -3.44
N THR A 659 -9.63 -23.53 -4.09
CA THR A 659 -9.21 -24.34 -5.23
C THR A 659 -8.12 -25.32 -4.78
N ARG A 660 -8.35 -26.62 -4.97
CA ARG A 660 -7.42 -27.70 -4.61
C ARG A 660 -7.02 -28.50 -5.84
N LEU A 661 -5.74 -28.48 -6.18
CA LEU A 661 -5.16 -29.26 -7.27
C LEU A 661 -4.52 -30.53 -6.70
N HIS A 662 -5.14 -31.68 -6.94
CA HIS A 662 -4.66 -32.99 -6.52
C HIS A 662 -3.72 -33.56 -7.59
N LEU A 663 -2.42 -33.58 -7.32
CA LEU A 663 -1.41 -34.22 -8.16
C LEU A 663 -1.40 -35.72 -7.86
N LEU A 664 -1.77 -36.56 -8.83
CA LEU A 664 -2.02 -37.99 -8.59
C LEU A 664 -0.78 -38.88 -8.79
N ASN A 665 -0.10 -38.84 -9.94
CA ASN A 665 0.90 -39.87 -10.26
C ASN A 665 2.30 -39.32 -10.50
N LYS A 666 2.41 -38.25 -11.29
CA LYS A 666 3.69 -37.69 -11.76
C LYS A 666 3.84 -36.22 -11.33
N PRO A 667 5.04 -35.64 -11.39
CA PRO A 667 5.20 -34.20 -11.24
C PRO A 667 4.44 -33.43 -12.32
N ALA A 668 3.94 -32.24 -11.97
CA ALA A 668 3.66 -31.20 -12.94
C ALA A 668 5.00 -30.57 -13.35
N HIS A 669 5.52 -31.01 -14.49
CA HIS A 669 6.82 -30.60 -15.00
C HIS A 669 6.66 -29.57 -16.10
N PHE A 670 6.88 -28.30 -15.79
CA PHE A 670 6.84 -27.18 -16.73
C PHE A 670 8.23 -27.00 -17.35
N ARG A 671 8.31 -27.11 -18.68
CA ARG A 671 9.58 -26.97 -19.41
C ARG A 671 9.50 -25.97 -20.54
N GLY A 672 10.52 -25.12 -20.68
CA GLY A 672 10.72 -24.29 -21.88
C GLY A 672 9.78 -23.09 -22.02
N PHE A 673 9.10 -22.67 -20.94
CA PHE A 673 8.22 -21.51 -20.96
C PHE A 673 8.99 -20.19 -20.86
N ALA A 674 8.46 -19.13 -21.47
CA ALA A 674 8.95 -17.78 -21.20
C ALA A 674 8.52 -17.31 -19.80
N THR A 675 7.28 -17.57 -19.42
CA THR A 675 6.79 -17.28 -18.07
C THR A 675 5.82 -18.35 -17.60
N VAL A 676 5.98 -18.80 -16.35
CA VAL A 676 4.98 -19.63 -15.65
C VAL A 676 4.57 -18.90 -14.37
N CYS A 677 3.29 -18.53 -14.29
CA CYS A 677 2.67 -17.92 -13.13
C CYS A 677 1.64 -18.87 -12.53
N LEU A 678 1.84 -19.32 -11.29
CA LEU A 678 0.83 -20.07 -10.54
C LEU A 678 0.39 -19.26 -9.32
N SER A 679 -0.91 -19.11 -9.09
CA SER A 679 -1.39 -18.35 -7.95
C SER A 679 -2.68 -18.84 -7.31
N ASP A 680 -2.83 -18.54 -6.01
CA ASP A 680 -4.10 -18.62 -5.27
C ASP A 680 -4.73 -20.02 -5.32
N MET A 681 -3.96 -21.06 -4.98
CA MET A 681 -4.46 -22.44 -4.94
C MET A 681 -3.70 -23.30 -3.94
N GLU A 682 -4.35 -24.35 -3.47
CA GLU A 682 -3.72 -25.42 -2.70
C GLU A 682 -3.35 -26.57 -3.65
N VAL A 683 -2.14 -27.11 -3.53
CA VAL A 683 -1.65 -28.24 -4.30
C VAL A 683 -1.36 -29.38 -3.33
N VAL A 684 -2.01 -30.51 -3.56
CA VAL A 684 -1.94 -31.68 -2.70
C VAL A 684 -1.40 -32.85 -3.51
N THR A 685 -0.34 -33.48 -3.03
CA THR A 685 0.19 -34.70 -3.66
C THR A 685 -0.54 -35.93 -3.13
N ARG A 686 -1.21 -36.70 -4.01
CA ARG A 686 -1.72 -38.05 -3.74
C ARG A 686 -0.76 -39.07 -4.35
N ASP A 687 -0.75 -40.29 -3.82
CA ASP A 687 0.05 -41.43 -4.33
C ASP A 687 1.56 -41.21 -4.51
N MET A 688 2.14 -40.25 -3.75
CA MET A 688 3.59 -40.15 -3.47
C MET A 688 4.48 -39.91 -4.71
N PRO A 689 4.24 -38.88 -5.52
CA PRO A 689 5.17 -38.54 -6.58
C PRO A 689 6.51 -38.12 -5.95
N GLU A 690 7.64 -38.61 -6.48
CA GLU A 690 9.00 -38.19 -6.07
C GLU A 690 9.19 -36.66 -6.14
N ARG A 691 8.36 -35.99 -6.95
CA ARG A 691 8.37 -34.53 -7.19
C ARG A 691 6.96 -34.01 -7.42
N ALA A 692 6.58 -32.88 -6.83
CA ALA A 692 5.28 -32.26 -7.09
C ALA A 692 5.35 -31.26 -8.25
N LEU A 693 6.15 -30.22 -8.11
CA LEU A 693 6.30 -29.16 -9.11
C LEU A 693 7.76 -29.06 -9.58
N LEU A 694 7.98 -29.10 -10.90
CA LEU A 694 9.30 -28.94 -11.49
C LEU A 694 9.26 -27.90 -12.60
N PHE A 695 10.16 -26.91 -12.53
CA PHE A 695 10.32 -25.87 -13.54
C PHE A 695 11.71 -25.99 -14.17
N GLU A 696 11.79 -26.37 -15.44
CA GLU A 696 13.05 -26.62 -16.14
C GLU A 696 13.17 -25.72 -17.37
N ASN A 697 14.25 -24.93 -17.48
CA ASN A 697 14.46 -24.02 -18.61
C ASN A 697 13.30 -23.02 -18.81
N CYS A 698 12.62 -22.63 -17.72
CA CYS A 698 11.60 -21.59 -17.72
C CYS A 698 12.27 -20.25 -17.44
N ARG A 699 12.11 -19.25 -18.31
CA ARG A 699 12.80 -17.96 -18.14
C ARG A 699 12.36 -17.26 -16.85
N ASP A 700 11.05 -17.06 -16.66
CA ASP A 700 10.52 -16.39 -15.47
C ASP A 700 9.49 -17.30 -14.76
N VAL A 701 9.65 -17.50 -13.44
CA VAL A 701 8.74 -18.31 -12.61
C VAL A 701 8.18 -17.44 -11.49
N CYS A 702 6.86 -17.33 -11.40
CA CYS A 702 6.18 -16.54 -10.38
C CYS A 702 5.14 -17.40 -9.65
N LEU A 703 5.28 -17.53 -8.34
CA LEU A 703 4.38 -18.29 -7.49
C LEU A 703 3.86 -17.40 -6.37
N LYS A 704 2.53 -17.33 -6.22
CA LYS A 704 1.90 -16.41 -5.25
C LYS A 704 0.71 -17.02 -4.51
N GLY A 705 0.68 -16.89 -3.19
CA GLY A 705 -0.51 -17.23 -2.40
C GLY A 705 -0.91 -18.70 -2.52
N MET A 706 0.07 -19.59 -2.66
CA MET A 706 -0.16 -21.04 -2.81
C MET A 706 0.24 -21.80 -1.56
N ALA A 707 -0.47 -22.89 -1.30
CA ALA A 707 -0.10 -23.87 -0.29
C ALA A 707 0.22 -25.20 -0.98
N LEU A 708 1.38 -25.81 -0.70
CA LEU A 708 1.83 -27.05 -1.31
C LEU A 708 2.23 -28.02 -0.20
N TYR A 709 1.49 -29.12 -0.10
CA TYR A 709 1.67 -30.15 0.92
C TYR A 709 2.01 -31.48 0.27
N GLY A 710 3.04 -32.16 0.77
CA GLY A 710 3.34 -33.50 0.27
C GLY A 710 4.23 -34.35 1.17
N LEU A 711 4.11 -35.67 0.98
CA LEU A 711 5.00 -36.66 1.56
C LEU A 711 6.12 -36.96 0.55
N VAL A 712 7.35 -36.63 0.92
CA VAL A 712 8.53 -36.78 0.08
C VAL A 712 9.38 -37.92 0.66
N THR A 713 9.34 -39.09 0.00
CA THR A 713 10.18 -40.25 0.34
C THR A 713 11.56 -40.14 -0.26
N GLU A 714 11.61 -39.80 -1.54
CA GLU A 714 12.81 -39.58 -2.34
C GLU A 714 12.56 -38.35 -3.23
N GLY A 715 13.58 -37.51 -3.45
CA GLY A 715 13.44 -36.30 -4.27
C GLY A 715 13.09 -35.05 -3.48
N PHE A 716 12.14 -34.25 -3.97
CA PHE A 716 11.82 -32.92 -3.45
C PHE A 716 10.41 -32.47 -3.84
N LEU A 717 9.77 -31.63 -3.02
CA LEU A 717 8.42 -31.15 -3.30
C LEU A 717 8.38 -30.19 -4.50
N MET A 718 9.22 -29.17 -4.52
CA MET A 718 9.35 -28.21 -5.61
C MET A 718 10.81 -28.03 -6.04
N GLY A 719 11.06 -27.91 -7.35
CA GLY A 719 12.39 -27.61 -7.87
C GLY A 719 12.37 -26.67 -9.06
N VAL A 720 13.38 -25.80 -9.14
CA VAL A 720 13.62 -24.92 -10.27
C VAL A 720 15.03 -25.12 -10.79
N HIS A 721 15.15 -25.33 -12.10
CA HIS A 721 16.38 -25.57 -12.82
C HIS A 721 16.49 -24.65 -14.04
N SER A 722 17.61 -23.95 -14.17
CA SER A 722 17.93 -23.08 -15.31
C SER A 722 16.84 -22.02 -15.59
N ALA A 723 16.62 -21.13 -14.64
CA ALA A 723 15.73 -19.97 -14.80
C ALA A 723 16.51 -18.65 -14.93
N ARG A 724 15.85 -17.57 -15.32
CA ARG A 724 16.39 -16.21 -15.27
C ARG A 724 15.90 -15.47 -14.02
N THR A 725 14.61 -15.55 -13.73
CA THR A 725 14.03 -14.95 -12.52
C THR A 725 13.05 -15.90 -11.84
N VAL A 726 13.09 -15.93 -10.51
CA VAL A 726 12.16 -16.72 -9.70
C VAL A 726 11.63 -15.86 -8.55
N VAL A 727 10.32 -15.73 -8.47
CA VAL A 727 9.63 -14.96 -7.43
C VAL A 727 8.63 -15.87 -6.73
N MET A 728 8.76 -15.95 -5.40
CA MET A 728 7.89 -16.70 -4.51
C MET A 728 7.39 -15.76 -3.42
N HIS A 729 6.07 -15.61 -3.30
CA HIS A 729 5.46 -14.68 -2.36
C HIS A 729 4.24 -15.31 -1.68
N ASP A 730 4.15 -15.19 -0.35
CA ASP A 730 3.05 -15.74 0.45
C ASP A 730 2.80 -17.25 0.19
N LEU A 731 3.88 -18.05 0.14
CA LEU A 731 3.78 -19.50 -0.06
C LEU A 731 3.86 -20.27 1.26
N GLU A 732 3.11 -21.35 1.35
CA GLU A 732 3.24 -22.35 2.40
C GLU A 732 3.70 -23.68 1.78
N LEU A 733 4.92 -24.12 2.11
CA LEU A 733 5.49 -25.36 1.63
C LEU A 733 5.72 -26.30 2.81
N GLU A 734 5.10 -27.47 2.81
CA GLU A 734 5.32 -28.49 3.84
C GLU A 734 5.74 -29.81 3.18
N ALA A 735 7.00 -30.19 3.40
CA ALA A 735 7.57 -31.45 2.92
C ALA A 735 7.72 -32.42 4.10
N SER A 736 6.71 -33.26 4.29
CA SER A 736 6.75 -34.34 5.28
C SER A 736 7.66 -35.46 4.80
N GLY A 737 8.55 -35.96 5.65
CA GLY A 737 9.31 -37.19 5.40
C GLY A 737 8.64 -38.43 6.02
N PRO A 738 9.06 -39.67 5.66
CA PRO A 738 8.47 -40.88 6.21
C PRO A 738 8.52 -40.95 7.75
N SER A 739 9.63 -40.50 8.35
CA SER A 739 9.79 -40.50 9.81
C SER A 739 8.92 -39.45 10.49
N SER A 740 8.64 -38.32 9.84
CA SER A 740 7.81 -37.23 10.40
C SER A 740 6.34 -37.64 10.62
N THR A 741 5.86 -38.66 9.91
CA THR A 741 4.52 -39.23 10.08
C THR A 741 4.58 -40.53 10.89
N GLU A 742 5.56 -41.38 10.63
CA GLU A 742 5.67 -42.70 11.27
C GLU A 742 5.92 -42.63 12.78
N ILE A 743 6.76 -41.69 13.26
CA ILE A 743 7.11 -41.57 14.67
C ILE A 743 5.90 -41.16 15.51
N PRO A 744 5.18 -40.05 15.20
CA PRO A 744 3.94 -39.71 15.90
C PRO A 744 2.89 -40.80 15.81
N ARG A 745 2.73 -41.45 14.64
CA ARG A 745 1.79 -42.55 14.48
C ARG A 745 2.10 -43.72 15.41
N LYS A 746 3.37 -44.15 15.50
CA LYS A 746 3.79 -45.24 16.41
C LYS A 746 3.64 -44.86 17.88
N LEU A 747 3.97 -43.63 18.25
CA LEU A 747 3.81 -43.17 19.63
C LEU A 747 2.33 -43.10 20.04
N LEU A 748 1.44 -42.82 19.09
CA LEU A 748 0.01 -42.59 19.34
C LEU A 748 -0.92 -43.70 18.85
N ASP A 749 -0.42 -44.87 18.44
CA ASP A 749 -1.26 -46.01 17.99
C ASP A 749 -2.11 -46.68 19.09
N LEU A 750 -1.98 -46.17 20.31
CA LEU A 750 -2.77 -46.49 21.49
C LEU A 750 -4.26 -46.27 21.32
N HIS A 751 -4.62 -45.33 20.45
CA HIS A 751 -5.99 -45.09 20.05
C HIS A 751 -6.03 -45.05 18.52
N PRO A 752 -6.85 -45.89 17.86
CA PRO A 752 -6.91 -45.95 16.40
C PRO A 752 -7.14 -44.58 15.75
N ALA A 753 -7.97 -43.74 16.37
CA ALA A 753 -8.25 -42.39 15.86
C ALA A 753 -7.07 -41.43 16.01
N LEU A 754 -6.21 -41.60 17.03
CA LEU A 754 -4.99 -40.79 17.18
C LEU A 754 -3.92 -41.21 16.19
N ALA A 755 -3.71 -42.52 16.00
CA ALA A 755 -2.81 -43.04 14.96
C ALA A 755 -3.23 -42.56 13.56
N ALA A 756 -4.53 -42.63 13.25
CA ALA A 756 -5.08 -42.25 11.95
C ALA A 756 -4.90 -40.77 11.59
N LEU A 757 -4.64 -39.88 12.57
CA LEU A 757 -4.27 -38.49 12.30
C LEU A 757 -2.92 -38.40 11.57
N TYR A 758 -1.95 -39.20 11.98
CA TYR A 758 -0.57 -39.13 11.47
C TYR A 758 -0.29 -40.16 10.36
N GLU A 759 -1.31 -40.85 9.84
CA GLU A 759 -1.19 -41.72 8.67
C GLU A 759 -1.07 -40.94 7.35
N THR A 760 -1.47 -39.67 7.34
CA THR A 760 -1.46 -38.83 6.15
C THR A 760 -0.53 -37.62 6.30
N ALA A 761 0.19 -37.29 5.23
CA ALA A 761 0.91 -36.03 5.12
C ALA A 761 0.01 -34.90 4.58
N ASP A 762 -1.19 -35.22 4.11
CA ASP A 762 -2.16 -34.22 3.65
C ASP A 762 -2.67 -33.40 4.85
N ARG A 763 -2.32 -32.11 4.85
CA ARG A 763 -2.67 -31.17 5.90
C ARG A 763 -4.18 -30.92 5.97
N THR A 764 -4.85 -30.84 4.82
CA THR A 764 -6.31 -30.66 4.75
C THR A 764 -7.03 -31.84 5.39
N VAL A 765 -6.57 -33.06 5.12
CA VAL A 765 -7.14 -34.29 5.72
C VAL A 765 -6.84 -34.34 7.22
N PHE A 766 -5.64 -33.96 7.64
CA PHE A 766 -5.27 -33.85 9.05
C PHE A 766 -6.19 -32.86 9.79
N ASP A 767 -6.34 -31.64 9.27
CA ASP A 767 -7.13 -30.57 9.89
C ASP A 767 -8.63 -30.90 9.92
N LYS A 768 -9.14 -31.69 8.97
CA LYS A 768 -10.51 -32.20 9.02
C LYS A 768 -10.67 -33.27 10.11
N ARG A 769 -9.77 -34.24 10.17
CA ARG A 769 -9.85 -35.37 11.12
C ARG A 769 -9.59 -34.95 12.56
N ILE A 770 -8.70 -33.99 12.78
CA ILE A 770 -8.32 -33.56 14.14
C ILE A 770 -9.52 -33.04 14.92
N VAL A 771 -10.47 -32.37 14.27
CA VAL A 771 -11.71 -31.89 14.91
C VAL A 771 -12.55 -33.04 15.44
N GLU A 772 -12.73 -34.09 14.65
CA GLU A 772 -13.51 -35.27 15.05
C GLU A 772 -12.82 -36.03 16.18
N VAL A 773 -11.50 -36.20 16.09
CA VAL A 773 -10.70 -36.94 17.08
C VAL A 773 -10.63 -36.21 18.41
N THR A 774 -10.46 -34.89 18.42
CA THR A 774 -10.36 -34.12 19.66
C THR A 774 -11.70 -33.95 20.37
N GLN A 775 -12.80 -33.87 19.62
CA GLN A 775 -14.15 -33.94 20.19
C GLN A 775 -14.36 -35.26 20.94
N ALA A 776 -14.03 -36.38 20.30
CA ALA A 776 -14.13 -37.71 20.93
C ALA A 776 -13.24 -37.82 22.18
N LEU A 777 -11.97 -37.39 22.10
CA LEU A 777 -11.04 -37.43 23.23
C LEU A 777 -11.46 -36.52 24.40
N SER A 778 -12.00 -35.33 24.10
CA SER A 778 -12.49 -34.41 25.15
C SER A 778 -13.72 -34.94 25.89
N ALA A 779 -14.53 -35.79 25.23
CA ALA A 779 -15.73 -36.39 25.78
C ALA A 779 -15.46 -37.63 26.66
N LEU A 780 -14.25 -38.20 26.63
CA LEU A 780 -13.86 -39.30 27.51
C LEU A 780 -13.90 -38.89 28.99
N SER A 781 -14.00 -39.87 29.89
CA SER A 781 -13.82 -39.63 31.32
C SER A 781 -12.36 -39.25 31.65
N VAL A 782 -12.15 -38.63 32.80
CA VAL A 782 -10.80 -38.26 33.28
C VAL A 782 -9.92 -39.50 33.43
N ASP A 783 -10.48 -40.62 33.86
CA ASP A 783 -9.72 -41.86 34.09
C ASP A 783 -9.28 -42.48 32.75
N GLU A 784 -10.16 -42.53 31.74
CA GLU A 784 -9.81 -42.98 30.39
C GLU A 784 -8.71 -42.11 29.75
N ARG A 785 -8.79 -40.78 29.88
CA ARG A 785 -7.72 -39.90 29.38
C ARG A 785 -6.39 -40.09 30.13
N ARG A 786 -6.43 -40.37 31.42
CA ARG A 786 -5.23 -40.66 32.23
C ARG A 786 -4.59 -41.98 31.85
N GLU A 787 -5.37 -42.99 31.48
CA GLU A 787 -4.84 -44.24 30.93
C GLU A 787 -4.10 -44.00 29.62
N ILE A 788 -4.69 -43.24 28.69
CA ILE A 788 -4.02 -42.83 27.44
C ILE A 788 -2.71 -42.09 27.76
N ALA A 789 -2.74 -41.12 28.68
CA ALA A 789 -1.55 -40.37 29.07
C ALA A 789 -0.46 -41.25 29.72
N ALA A 790 -0.84 -42.25 30.53
CA ALA A 790 0.10 -43.16 31.16
C ALA A 790 0.82 -44.06 30.14
N GLU A 791 0.09 -44.52 29.13
CA GLU A 791 0.66 -45.38 28.10
C GLU A 791 1.51 -44.57 27.09
N VAL A 792 1.14 -43.32 26.79
CA VAL A 792 2.03 -42.40 26.03
C VAL A 792 3.35 -42.18 26.78
N VAL A 793 3.32 -42.00 28.10
CA VAL A 793 4.55 -41.88 28.92
C VAL A 793 5.42 -43.12 28.80
N LYS A 794 4.85 -44.31 28.90
CA LYS A 794 5.60 -45.57 28.78
C LYS A 794 6.31 -45.68 27.43
N ARG A 795 5.63 -45.34 26.34
CA ARG A 795 6.22 -45.36 24.98
C ARG A 795 7.28 -44.27 24.78
N LEU A 796 7.08 -43.09 25.35
CA LEU A 796 8.10 -42.05 25.36
C LEU A 796 9.34 -42.50 26.13
N ASP A 797 9.20 -43.19 27.26
CA ASP A 797 10.34 -43.72 28.01
C ASP A 797 11.13 -44.76 27.18
N GLU A 798 10.42 -45.64 26.47
CA GLU A 798 11.00 -46.64 25.55
C GLU A 798 11.75 -45.98 24.37
N MET A 799 11.29 -44.82 23.88
CA MET A 799 11.86 -44.08 22.74
C MET A 799 12.67 -42.83 23.14
N SER A 800 12.90 -42.62 24.44
CA SER A 800 13.44 -41.36 25.00
C SER A 800 14.83 -40.99 24.50
N THR A 801 15.62 -41.97 24.04
CA THR A 801 16.96 -41.77 23.49
C THR A 801 16.99 -41.46 22.00
N SER A 802 15.86 -41.60 21.30
CA SER A 802 15.75 -41.38 19.84
C SER A 802 14.94 -40.14 19.46
N LEU A 803 14.26 -39.48 20.40
CA LEU A 803 13.43 -38.30 20.14
C LEU A 803 14.20 -37.01 20.40
N ALA A 804 14.01 -36.01 19.55
CA ALA A 804 14.55 -34.68 19.75
C ALA A 804 13.90 -33.97 20.94
N ILE A 805 14.58 -32.98 21.53
CA ILE A 805 14.12 -32.28 22.74
C ILE A 805 12.76 -31.60 22.52
N ARG A 806 12.54 -30.97 21.37
CA ARG A 806 11.29 -30.26 21.05
C ARG A 806 10.13 -31.20 20.78
N GLU A 807 10.40 -32.25 20.00
CA GLU A 807 9.45 -33.32 19.74
C GLU A 807 9.00 -33.98 21.06
N ASN A 808 9.93 -34.35 21.93
CA ASN A 808 9.63 -34.89 23.27
C ASN A 808 8.79 -33.91 24.11
N ARG A 809 9.12 -32.61 24.09
CA ARG A 809 8.35 -31.57 24.80
C ARG A 809 6.91 -31.49 24.29
N SER A 810 6.68 -31.61 22.99
CA SER A 810 5.34 -31.56 22.39
C SER A 810 4.43 -32.70 22.91
N TYR A 811 4.97 -33.90 23.11
CA TYR A 811 4.24 -35.00 23.74
C TYR A 811 4.03 -34.79 25.24
N GLY A 812 4.98 -34.16 25.93
CA GLY A 812 4.82 -33.74 27.33
C GLY A 812 3.65 -32.76 27.53
N ASP A 813 3.45 -31.84 26.59
CA ASP A 813 2.31 -30.92 26.58
C ASP A 813 0.99 -31.71 26.44
N LEU A 814 0.95 -32.72 25.56
CA LEU A 814 -0.22 -33.60 25.39
C LEU A 814 -0.55 -34.38 26.67
N ILE A 815 0.45 -35.01 27.29
CA ILE A 815 0.29 -35.74 28.56
C ILE A 815 -0.25 -34.82 29.65
N SER A 816 0.28 -33.61 29.73
CA SER A 816 -0.12 -32.61 30.72
C SER A 816 -1.59 -32.21 30.54
N LEU A 817 -2.01 -32.04 29.29
CA LEU A 817 -3.39 -31.68 28.96
C LEU A 817 -4.38 -32.83 29.21
N LEU A 818 -4.03 -34.07 28.83
CA LEU A 818 -4.88 -35.25 29.02
C LEU A 818 -5.15 -35.55 30.51
N ARG A 819 -4.21 -35.22 31.40
CA ARG A 819 -4.34 -35.44 32.86
C ARG A 819 -5.26 -34.45 33.56
N GLN A 820 -5.68 -33.37 32.88
CA GLN A 820 -6.51 -32.34 33.48
C GLN A 820 -7.95 -32.84 33.75
N PRO A 821 -8.62 -32.33 34.79
CA PRO A 821 -10.01 -32.69 35.11
C PRO A 821 -10.98 -32.37 33.97
N ALA A 822 -10.71 -31.32 33.21
CA ALA A 822 -11.45 -30.94 32.02
C ALA A 822 -10.45 -30.43 30.97
N VAL A 823 -10.73 -30.68 29.70
CA VAL A 823 -9.91 -30.27 28.56
C VAL A 823 -10.81 -29.88 27.39
N SER A 824 -10.50 -28.80 26.68
CA SER A 824 -11.24 -28.45 25.48
C SER A 824 -10.71 -29.18 24.24
N ALA A 825 -11.60 -29.48 23.29
CA ALA A 825 -11.22 -30.05 22.00
C ALA A 825 -10.26 -29.13 21.21
N VAL A 826 -10.37 -27.81 21.41
CA VAL A 826 -9.51 -26.80 20.75
C VAL A 826 -8.07 -26.87 21.29
N GLU A 827 -7.89 -26.97 22.61
CA GLU A 827 -6.55 -27.12 23.20
C GLU A 827 -5.89 -28.44 22.77
N LEU A 828 -6.66 -29.54 22.72
CA LEU A 828 -6.18 -30.82 22.20
C LEU A 828 -5.77 -30.72 20.73
N ALA A 829 -6.57 -30.02 19.90
CA ALA A 829 -6.26 -29.82 18.48
C ALA A 829 -4.97 -29.01 18.31
N ALA A 830 -4.77 -27.97 19.12
CA ALA A 830 -3.55 -27.17 19.08
C ALA A 830 -2.30 -28.01 19.42
N VAL A 831 -2.37 -28.84 20.48
CA VAL A 831 -1.22 -29.68 20.90
C VAL A 831 -0.94 -30.81 19.90
N LEU A 832 -1.97 -31.48 19.37
CA LEU A 832 -1.79 -32.51 18.34
C LEU A 832 -1.29 -31.90 17.02
N GLY A 833 -1.77 -30.71 16.64
CA GLY A 833 -1.21 -29.97 15.51
C GLY A 833 0.26 -29.59 15.73
N LYS A 834 0.63 -29.19 16.95
CA LYS A 834 2.02 -28.91 17.34
C LYS A 834 2.91 -30.15 17.20
N ILE A 835 2.46 -31.31 17.67
CA ILE A 835 3.20 -32.58 17.52
C ILE A 835 3.53 -32.85 16.05
N ARG A 836 2.56 -32.65 15.14
CA ARG A 836 2.80 -32.80 13.69
C ARG A 836 3.91 -31.86 13.22
N VAL A 837 3.79 -30.57 13.52
CA VAL A 837 4.73 -29.55 13.03
C VAL A 837 6.14 -29.80 13.57
N GLU A 838 6.28 -30.14 14.86
CA GLU A 838 7.58 -30.47 15.45
C GLU A 838 8.16 -31.76 14.83
N ALA A 839 7.35 -32.77 14.52
CA ALA A 839 7.83 -33.99 13.86
C ALA A 839 8.35 -33.72 12.43
N VAL A 840 7.68 -32.85 11.66
CA VAL A 840 8.19 -32.44 10.33
C VAL A 840 9.44 -31.57 10.46
N ARG A 841 9.50 -30.71 11.48
CA ARG A 841 10.67 -29.85 11.76
C ARG A 841 11.93 -30.68 12.08
N GLU A 842 11.80 -31.74 12.89
CA GLU A 842 12.92 -32.59 13.32
C GLU A 842 13.28 -33.67 12.28
N HIS A 843 12.33 -34.05 11.44
CA HIS A 843 12.54 -34.98 10.32
C HIS A 843 12.09 -34.40 8.99
N PRO A 844 12.71 -33.28 8.54
CA PRO A 844 12.27 -32.58 7.35
C PRO A 844 12.66 -33.34 6.08
N ALA A 845 11.75 -33.37 5.12
CA ALA A 845 12.09 -33.75 3.76
C ALA A 845 12.42 -32.50 2.91
N VAL A 846 12.84 -32.71 1.66
CA VAL A 846 13.24 -31.61 0.79
C VAL A 846 12.01 -30.90 0.25
N ALA A 847 11.84 -29.63 0.62
CA ALA A 847 10.73 -28.80 0.17
C ALA A 847 11.05 -28.04 -1.11
N LEU A 848 12.25 -27.45 -1.19
CA LEU A 848 12.62 -26.58 -2.30
C LEU A 848 14.04 -26.90 -2.79
N VAL A 849 14.17 -27.11 -4.10
CA VAL A 849 15.46 -27.23 -4.80
C VAL A 849 15.72 -25.99 -5.64
N ILE A 850 16.86 -25.37 -5.38
CA ILE A 850 17.47 -24.31 -6.18
C ILE A 850 18.71 -24.91 -6.82
N ASP A 851 18.58 -25.41 -8.05
CA ASP A 851 19.60 -26.28 -8.64
C ASP A 851 20.89 -25.53 -9.03
N ASP A 852 20.76 -24.25 -9.41
CA ASP A 852 21.86 -23.43 -9.87
C ASP A 852 21.72 -21.95 -9.45
N ALA A 853 22.83 -21.20 -9.58
CA ALA A 853 22.89 -19.79 -9.24
C ALA A 853 22.62 -18.85 -10.44
N GLY A 854 22.13 -19.37 -11.56
CA GLY A 854 21.97 -18.61 -12.82
C GLY A 854 20.77 -17.66 -12.84
N ALA A 855 19.87 -17.76 -11.87
CA ALA A 855 18.67 -16.93 -11.76
C ALA A 855 18.76 -15.88 -10.64
N ASP A 856 18.04 -14.76 -10.76
CA ASP A 856 17.73 -13.91 -9.61
C ASP A 856 16.52 -14.49 -8.84
N TRP A 857 16.71 -14.71 -7.54
CA TRP A 857 15.69 -15.30 -6.66
C TRP A 857 15.16 -14.28 -5.66
N THR A 858 13.84 -14.24 -5.49
CA THR A 858 13.16 -13.47 -4.45
C THR A 858 12.12 -14.37 -3.77
N ILE A 859 12.33 -14.64 -2.47
CA ILE A 859 11.41 -15.43 -1.63
C ILE A 859 10.94 -14.54 -0.48
N GLU A 860 9.66 -14.23 -0.44
CA GLU A 860 9.09 -13.26 0.51
C GLU A 860 7.88 -13.83 1.24
N ASN A 861 7.82 -13.60 2.55
CA ASN A 861 6.68 -13.98 3.40
C ASN A 861 6.25 -15.45 3.26
N CYS A 862 7.19 -16.35 3.00
CA CYS A 862 6.91 -17.79 2.84
C CYS A 862 7.14 -18.55 4.14
N ASP A 863 6.31 -19.56 4.41
CA ASP A 863 6.54 -20.56 5.46
C ASP A 863 6.94 -21.88 4.79
N ILE A 864 8.20 -22.28 4.97
CA ILE A 864 8.80 -23.47 4.36
C ILE A 864 9.18 -24.44 5.48
N LEU A 865 8.27 -25.37 5.75
CA LEU A 865 8.45 -26.49 6.66
C LEU A 865 9.10 -27.66 5.90
N GLY A 866 10.43 -27.58 5.74
CA GLY A 866 11.27 -28.55 5.04
C GLY A 866 12.66 -28.01 4.70
N ILE A 867 13.45 -28.80 3.98
CA ILE A 867 14.82 -28.44 3.56
C ILE A 867 14.78 -27.63 2.25
N VAL A 868 15.45 -26.48 2.25
CA VAL A 868 15.79 -25.71 1.05
C VAL A 868 17.22 -26.07 0.61
N ILE A 869 17.39 -26.64 -0.58
CA ILE A 869 18.70 -27.04 -1.10
C ILE A 869 19.21 -26.00 -2.08
N LEU A 870 20.47 -25.60 -1.88
CA LEU A 870 21.24 -24.75 -2.79
C LEU A 870 22.20 -25.56 -3.66
N TYR A 871 22.22 -25.25 -4.95
CA TYR A 871 23.19 -25.70 -5.95
C TYR A 871 23.17 -27.22 -6.20
N GLY A 872 22.00 -27.83 -6.23
CA GLY A 872 21.82 -29.25 -6.57
C GLY A 872 20.51 -29.82 -6.04
N THR A 873 20.24 -31.09 -6.36
CA THR A 873 18.97 -31.76 -6.02
C THR A 873 18.99 -32.62 -4.76
N LEU A 874 20.18 -32.88 -4.19
CA LEU A 874 20.36 -33.76 -3.03
C LEU A 874 21.06 -33.02 -1.88
N PRO A 875 20.51 -33.05 -0.66
CA PRO A 875 21.07 -32.31 0.46
C PRO A 875 22.36 -32.98 0.93
N SER A 876 23.36 -32.21 1.35
CA SER A 876 24.57 -32.79 1.95
C SER A 876 24.36 -33.28 3.37
N GLY A 877 23.28 -32.86 4.03
CA GLY A 877 23.17 -32.93 5.48
C GLY A 877 24.21 -32.05 6.17
N PRO A 878 24.34 -32.10 7.51
CA PRO A 878 25.30 -31.27 8.25
C PRO A 878 26.73 -31.49 7.77
N LEU A 879 27.46 -30.39 7.54
CA LEU A 879 28.86 -30.49 7.13
C LEU A 879 29.75 -31.01 8.29
N PRO A 880 30.65 -31.98 8.04
CA PRO A 880 31.51 -32.54 9.09
C PRO A 880 32.40 -31.49 9.75
N ALA A 881 32.56 -31.55 11.07
CA ALA A 881 33.36 -30.59 11.83
C ALA A 881 34.83 -30.50 11.35
N GLU A 882 35.46 -31.65 11.04
CA GLU A 882 36.83 -31.70 10.52
C GLU A 882 36.95 -31.03 9.14
N MET A 883 35.94 -31.18 8.29
CA MET A 883 35.90 -30.52 6.98
C MET A 883 35.84 -29.00 7.14
N LEU A 884 34.97 -28.52 8.03
CA LEU A 884 34.80 -27.08 8.27
C LEU A 884 36.05 -26.46 8.90
N LYS A 885 36.71 -27.17 9.81
CA LYS A 885 37.98 -26.74 10.42
C LYS A 885 39.10 -26.63 9.38
N ALA A 886 39.23 -27.63 8.49
CA ALA A 886 40.21 -27.61 7.42
C ALA A 886 39.92 -26.49 6.41
N LEU A 887 38.67 -26.31 6.01
CA LEU A 887 38.23 -25.24 5.11
C LEU A 887 38.54 -23.86 5.69
N TYR A 888 38.22 -23.65 6.96
CA TYR A 888 38.50 -22.42 7.69
C TYR A 888 39.99 -22.05 7.70
N SER A 889 40.88 -23.01 7.98
CA SER A 889 42.35 -22.78 7.93
C SER A 889 42.78 -22.33 6.53
N LEU A 890 42.35 -23.04 5.49
CA LEU A 890 42.74 -22.75 4.12
C LEU A 890 42.18 -21.41 3.60
N VAL A 891 40.99 -21.00 4.04
CA VAL A 891 40.42 -19.67 3.73
C VAL A 891 41.22 -18.57 4.42
N LYS A 892 41.60 -18.74 5.69
CA LYS A 892 42.49 -17.79 6.39
C LYS A 892 43.87 -17.66 5.77
N GLU A 893 44.42 -18.77 5.28
CA GLU A 893 45.69 -18.78 4.51
C GLU A 893 45.55 -18.16 3.11
N GLY A 894 44.36 -17.76 2.67
CA GLY A 894 44.10 -17.22 1.34
C GLY A 894 44.20 -18.24 0.20
N ARG A 895 44.17 -19.53 0.53
CA ARG A 895 44.33 -20.65 -0.43
C ARG A 895 43.01 -21.08 -1.05
N VAL A 896 41.89 -20.70 -0.45
CA VAL A 896 40.54 -20.95 -0.94
C VAL A 896 39.85 -19.64 -1.27
N THR A 897 39.22 -19.61 -2.44
CA THR A 897 38.45 -18.46 -2.95
C THR A 897 37.05 -18.87 -3.35
N PHE A 898 36.15 -17.90 -3.46
CA PHE A 898 34.77 -18.10 -3.85
C PHE A 898 34.49 -17.33 -5.14
N GLY A 899 33.72 -17.92 -6.06
CA GLY A 899 33.37 -17.30 -7.35
C GLY A 899 31.85 -17.26 -7.54
N GLY A 900 31.31 -16.09 -7.88
CA GLY A 900 29.88 -15.88 -8.12
C GLY A 900 29.51 -15.74 -9.61
N LEU A 901 28.22 -15.87 -9.94
CA LEU A 901 27.68 -15.74 -11.30
C LEU A 901 27.07 -14.36 -11.64
N GLY A 902 27.03 -13.42 -10.70
CA GLY A 902 26.49 -12.06 -10.91
C GLY A 902 25.02 -11.88 -10.50
N THR A 903 24.39 -12.93 -9.97
CA THR A 903 22.96 -12.99 -9.58
C THR A 903 22.75 -12.81 -8.09
N THR A 904 21.52 -12.50 -7.70
CA THR A 904 21.13 -12.23 -6.31
C THR A 904 20.13 -13.26 -5.79
N PHE A 905 20.34 -13.71 -4.55
CA PHE A 905 19.40 -14.49 -3.77
C PHE A 905 18.81 -13.63 -2.65
N ARG A 906 17.51 -13.33 -2.69
CA ARG A 906 16.81 -12.54 -1.68
C ARG A 906 15.79 -13.41 -0.96
N THR A 907 15.85 -13.40 0.37
CA THR A 907 14.85 -14.05 1.22
C THR A 907 14.51 -13.12 2.37
N THR A 908 13.24 -12.73 2.49
CA THR A 908 12.78 -11.87 3.59
C THR A 908 11.43 -12.29 4.18
N GLY A 909 11.29 -12.15 5.50
CA GLY A 909 10.04 -12.41 6.21
C GLY A 909 9.62 -13.89 6.21
N CYS A 910 10.56 -14.80 5.94
CA CYS A 910 10.27 -16.22 5.76
C CYS A 910 10.57 -17.03 7.03
N ARG A 911 9.76 -18.06 7.28
CA ARG A 911 10.05 -19.14 8.24
C ARG A 911 10.61 -20.32 7.45
N LEU A 912 11.79 -20.79 7.80
CA LEU A 912 12.48 -21.88 7.10
C LEU A 912 12.90 -22.94 8.12
N THR A 913 12.61 -24.22 7.86
CA THR A 913 13.15 -25.28 8.73
C THR A 913 14.66 -25.31 8.65
N ARG A 914 15.20 -25.51 7.45
CA ARG A 914 16.63 -25.66 7.24
C ARG A 914 17.03 -25.31 5.82
N MET A 915 18.21 -24.70 5.68
CA MET A 915 18.88 -24.49 4.39
C MET A 915 20.13 -25.36 4.31
N ASP A 916 20.30 -26.12 3.23
CA ASP A 916 21.44 -26.99 2.98
C ASP A 916 22.11 -26.66 1.64
N VAL A 917 23.43 -26.85 1.55
CA VAL A 917 24.07 -26.96 0.23
C VAL A 917 23.92 -28.39 -0.29
N SER A 918 24.09 -28.57 -1.60
CA SER A 918 24.00 -29.90 -2.18
C SER A 918 25.22 -30.77 -1.85
N ILE A 919 25.05 -32.08 -1.99
CA ILE A 919 26.16 -33.05 -1.94
C ILE A 919 27.25 -32.74 -2.98
N ALA A 920 26.89 -32.09 -4.10
CA ALA A 920 27.85 -31.66 -5.11
C ALA A 920 28.77 -30.55 -4.58
N ILE A 921 28.23 -29.59 -3.82
CA ILE A 921 29.03 -28.56 -3.13
C ILE A 921 29.91 -29.19 -2.07
N GLN A 922 29.37 -30.10 -1.24
CA GLN A 922 30.16 -30.81 -0.24
C GLN A 922 31.35 -31.57 -0.86
N LYS A 923 31.13 -32.25 -1.99
CA LYS A 923 32.21 -32.93 -2.72
C LYS A 923 33.25 -31.95 -3.26
N ARG A 924 32.84 -30.81 -3.82
CA ARG A 924 33.76 -29.75 -4.28
C ARG A 924 34.59 -29.19 -3.12
N LEU A 925 33.99 -29.00 -1.95
CA LEU A 925 34.69 -28.57 -0.74
C LEU A 925 35.73 -29.61 -0.31
N ALA A 926 35.37 -30.91 -0.31
CA ALA A 926 36.32 -32.00 -0.02
C ALA A 926 37.50 -32.02 -0.99
N ASP A 927 37.25 -31.89 -2.30
CA ASP A 927 38.29 -31.85 -3.34
C ASP A 927 39.24 -30.65 -3.15
N ILE A 928 38.72 -29.48 -2.76
CA ILE A 928 39.50 -28.27 -2.46
C ILE A 928 40.41 -28.50 -1.25
N ILE A 929 39.90 -29.14 -0.20
CA ILE A 929 40.67 -29.46 1.01
C ILE A 929 41.77 -30.46 0.70
N GLU A 930 41.48 -31.52 -0.06
CA GLU A 930 42.47 -32.52 -0.46
C GLU A 930 43.60 -31.91 -1.30
N LYS A 931 43.26 -31.00 -2.23
CA LYS A 931 44.22 -30.25 -3.05
C LYS A 931 44.93 -29.13 -2.31
N GLN A 932 44.53 -28.86 -1.06
CA GLN A 932 45.05 -27.78 -0.23
C GLN A 932 44.93 -26.40 -0.90
N GLY A 933 43.78 -26.13 -1.54
CA GLY A 933 43.48 -24.85 -2.17
C GLY A 933 42.65 -24.97 -3.45
N GLY A 934 42.00 -23.88 -3.84
CA GLY A 934 41.16 -23.82 -5.03
C GLY A 934 40.08 -22.74 -4.97
N THR A 935 39.14 -22.80 -5.91
CA THR A 935 37.99 -21.89 -5.95
C THR A 935 36.73 -22.73 -5.88
N LEU A 936 35.77 -22.34 -5.04
CA LEU A 936 34.38 -22.81 -5.12
C LEU A 936 33.62 -21.90 -6.09
N PRO A 937 33.34 -22.34 -7.33
CA PRO A 937 32.74 -21.49 -8.34
C PRO A 937 31.20 -21.57 -8.31
N ALA A 938 30.58 -20.70 -9.11
CA ALA A 938 29.17 -20.75 -9.46
C ALA A 938 28.19 -20.56 -8.28
N LEU A 939 28.54 -19.70 -7.32
CA LEU A 939 27.65 -19.26 -6.24
C LEU A 939 26.78 -18.06 -6.65
N PHE A 940 25.72 -17.75 -5.91
CA PHE A 940 25.10 -16.43 -6.04
C PHE A 940 26.10 -15.36 -5.61
N SER A 941 26.12 -14.25 -6.35
CA SER A 941 27.05 -13.15 -6.08
C SER A 941 26.66 -12.33 -4.86
N SER A 942 25.38 -12.27 -4.54
CA SER A 942 24.85 -11.57 -3.37
C SER A 942 23.69 -12.34 -2.77
N ALA A 943 23.70 -12.51 -1.46
CA ALA A 943 22.59 -13.04 -0.68
C ALA A 943 22.11 -11.98 0.32
N LEU A 944 20.84 -11.60 0.23
CA LEU A 944 20.16 -10.69 1.15
C LEU A 944 19.16 -11.50 1.96
N LEU A 945 19.53 -11.85 3.18
CA LEU A 945 18.79 -12.70 4.10
C LEU A 945 18.28 -11.85 5.26
N GLY A 946 17.01 -11.47 5.22
CA GLY A 946 16.42 -10.51 6.16
C GLY A 946 15.21 -11.07 6.90
N ASN A 947 15.01 -10.75 8.19
CA ASN A 947 13.76 -11.10 8.90
C ASN A 947 13.40 -12.60 8.78
N LEU A 948 14.38 -13.49 8.84
CA LEU A 948 14.14 -14.93 8.72
C LEU A 948 13.91 -15.55 10.09
N THR A 949 13.11 -16.61 10.15
CA THR A 949 13.05 -17.48 11.32
C THR A 949 13.52 -18.87 10.92
N LEU A 950 14.70 -19.27 11.41
CA LEU A 950 15.35 -20.53 11.11
C LEU A 950 15.08 -21.52 12.25
N LEU A 951 14.44 -22.64 11.93
CA LEU A 951 13.86 -23.53 12.93
C LEU A 951 14.78 -24.69 13.32
N HIS A 952 15.81 -25.01 12.53
CA HIS A 952 16.70 -26.13 12.78
C HIS A 952 18.17 -25.68 12.88
N GLU A 953 19.00 -26.50 13.52
CA GLU A 953 20.46 -26.34 13.52
C GLU A 953 21.10 -26.66 12.16
N ASP A 954 22.38 -26.33 12.01
CA ASP A 954 23.23 -26.65 10.87
C ASP A 954 22.76 -26.11 9.50
N ASN A 955 22.19 -24.90 9.49
CA ASN A 955 21.92 -24.19 8.24
C ASN A 955 23.22 -23.90 7.48
N GLN A 956 23.26 -24.10 6.18
CA GLN A 956 24.44 -23.94 5.34
C GLN A 956 24.20 -22.86 4.29
N MET A 957 24.89 -21.74 4.47
CA MET A 957 24.74 -20.55 3.64
C MET A 957 26.04 -20.34 2.86
N ALA A 958 26.09 -20.83 1.63
CA ALA A 958 27.24 -20.66 0.73
C ALA A 958 26.91 -19.63 -0.35
N PHE A 959 27.45 -18.43 -0.22
CA PHE A 959 27.22 -17.31 -1.14
C PHE A 959 28.51 -16.50 -1.29
N LEU A 960 28.69 -15.80 -2.41
CA LEU A 960 29.89 -14.96 -2.57
C LEU A 960 29.90 -13.82 -1.54
N ASN A 961 28.79 -13.10 -1.41
CA ASN A 961 28.62 -12.04 -0.42
C ASN A 961 27.28 -12.21 0.31
N THR A 962 27.30 -12.26 1.63
CA THR A 962 26.10 -12.51 2.45
C THR A 962 25.78 -11.32 3.34
N SER A 963 24.54 -10.86 3.33
CA SER A 963 23.98 -9.95 4.33
C SER A 963 22.90 -10.70 5.11
N LEU A 964 23.16 -11.02 6.37
CA LEU A 964 22.22 -11.67 7.27
C LEU A 964 21.74 -10.69 8.34
N SER A 965 20.48 -10.29 8.26
CA SER A 965 19.92 -9.24 9.11
C SER A 965 18.59 -9.60 9.76
N SER A 966 18.38 -9.12 10.99
CA SER A 966 17.11 -9.20 11.72
C SER A 966 16.51 -10.61 11.81
N SER A 967 17.34 -11.65 11.75
CA SER A 967 16.88 -13.04 11.67
C SER A 967 16.92 -13.73 13.03
N VAL A 968 15.97 -14.61 13.30
CA VAL A 968 15.81 -15.39 14.52
C VAL A 968 16.18 -16.85 14.27
N PHE A 969 17.05 -17.40 15.11
CA PHE A 969 17.40 -18.81 15.13
C PHE A 969 16.73 -19.46 16.35
N GLU A 970 15.73 -20.30 16.12
CA GLU A 970 15.04 -21.06 17.18
C GLU A 970 15.85 -22.31 17.59
N VAL A 971 17.13 -22.10 17.92
CA VAL A 971 18.08 -23.14 18.31
C VAL A 971 18.68 -22.75 19.67
N SER A 972 18.67 -23.68 20.63
CA SER A 972 18.99 -23.37 22.03
C SER A 972 20.47 -23.55 22.42
N SER A 973 21.18 -24.52 21.85
CA SER A 973 22.58 -24.81 22.22
C SER A 973 23.27 -25.70 21.19
N ALA A 974 23.45 -25.17 19.97
CA ALA A 974 24.10 -25.88 18.88
C ALA A 974 24.66 -24.92 17.82
N ARG A 975 25.30 -25.47 16.79
CA ARG A 975 25.71 -24.70 15.61
C ARG A 975 24.47 -24.37 14.79
N ALA A 976 24.01 -23.14 14.91
CA ALA A 976 22.83 -22.63 14.20
C ALA A 976 23.06 -22.55 12.69
N ALA A 977 24.25 -22.10 12.27
CA ALA A 977 24.59 -22.01 10.85
C ALA A 977 26.09 -22.12 10.58
N VAL A 978 26.42 -22.46 9.35
CA VAL A 978 27.72 -22.26 8.70
C VAL A 978 27.49 -21.26 7.57
N VAL A 979 28.23 -20.16 7.58
CA VAL A 979 28.22 -19.18 6.49
C VAL A 979 29.59 -19.18 5.83
N MET A 980 29.64 -19.33 4.51
CA MET A 980 30.90 -19.37 3.76
C MET A 980 30.81 -18.49 2.51
N GLY A 981 31.86 -17.70 2.27
CA GLY A 981 31.87 -16.71 1.20
C GLY A 981 33.09 -15.81 1.19
N SER A 982 33.10 -14.84 0.26
CA SER A 982 34.13 -13.80 0.18
C SER A 982 33.91 -12.67 1.17
N SER A 983 32.67 -12.35 1.53
CA SER A 983 32.35 -11.40 2.59
C SER A 983 31.00 -11.66 3.25
N THR A 984 30.86 -11.30 4.51
CA THR A 984 29.59 -11.43 5.25
C THR A 984 29.34 -10.25 6.19
N ILE A 985 28.06 -9.87 6.31
CA ILE A 985 27.58 -8.87 7.26
C ILE A 985 26.49 -9.50 8.13
N TYR A 986 26.58 -9.34 9.45
CA TYR A 986 25.62 -9.83 10.43
C TYR A 986 25.03 -8.67 11.25
N VAL A 987 23.75 -8.35 11.09
CA VAL A 987 23.12 -7.21 11.78
C VAL A 987 21.81 -7.60 12.47
N GLY A 988 21.71 -7.43 13.78
CA GLY A 988 20.41 -7.54 14.47
C GLY A 988 19.84 -8.96 14.58
N ASN A 989 20.67 -10.00 14.48
CA ASN A 989 20.19 -11.39 14.55
C ASN A 989 20.03 -11.87 16.00
N ARG A 990 19.12 -12.82 16.22
CA ARG A 990 18.81 -13.35 17.55
C ARG A 990 18.80 -14.87 17.61
N GLY A 991 19.36 -15.45 18.67
CA GLY A 991 19.20 -16.87 19.02
C GLY A 991 18.29 -17.06 20.23
N GLU A 992 17.59 -18.19 20.31
CA GLU A 992 16.78 -18.55 21.49
C GLU A 992 17.63 -18.98 22.70
N GLY A 993 18.88 -19.41 22.51
CA GLY A 993 19.83 -19.77 23.57
C GLY A 993 21.28 -19.44 23.22
N GLU A 994 22.25 -20.28 23.60
CA GLU A 994 23.68 -20.10 23.24
C GLU A 994 23.98 -20.74 21.87
N ALA A 995 23.30 -20.26 20.82
CA ALA A 995 23.53 -20.74 19.47
C ALA A 995 24.81 -20.13 18.86
N ALA A 996 25.45 -20.86 17.94
CA ALA A 996 26.67 -20.40 17.29
C ALA A 996 26.57 -20.40 15.75
N ILE A 997 27.08 -19.35 15.11
CA ILE A 997 27.29 -19.31 13.66
C ILE A 997 28.78 -19.52 13.40
N MET A 998 29.12 -20.48 12.55
CA MET A 998 30.49 -20.69 12.07
C MET A 998 30.73 -19.88 10.79
N ASP A 999 31.58 -18.88 10.87
CA ASP A 999 31.87 -17.90 9.83
C ASP A 999 33.16 -18.29 9.09
N ILE A 1000 33.02 -18.73 7.84
CA ILE A 1000 34.12 -19.16 6.97
C ILE A 1000 34.31 -18.10 5.87
N THR A 1001 34.74 -16.92 6.30
CA THR A 1001 35.11 -15.80 5.43
C THR A 1001 36.58 -15.41 5.63
N PRO A 1002 37.25 -14.81 4.63
CA PRO A 1002 38.59 -14.27 4.81
C PRO A 1002 38.68 -13.25 5.95
N GLU A 1003 39.86 -13.14 6.57
CA GLU A 1003 40.09 -12.20 7.67
C GLU A 1003 39.83 -10.74 7.22
N GLY A 1004 39.13 -9.97 8.06
CA GLY A 1004 38.74 -8.58 7.76
C GLY A 1004 37.63 -8.43 6.71
N ARG A 1005 36.93 -9.51 6.33
CA ARG A 1005 35.80 -9.49 5.39
C ARG A 1005 34.46 -9.86 6.04
N SER A 1006 34.39 -9.84 7.36
CA SER A 1006 33.19 -10.12 8.15
C SER A 1006 32.94 -8.99 9.14
N GLU A 1007 31.71 -8.46 9.16
CA GLU A 1007 31.28 -7.39 10.05
C GLU A 1007 30.06 -7.82 10.88
N ARG A 1008 30.00 -7.38 12.15
CA ARG A 1008 29.04 -7.88 13.14
C ARG A 1008 28.49 -6.72 13.97
N ALA A 1009 27.16 -6.53 13.97
CA ALA A 1009 26.50 -5.49 14.75
C ALA A 1009 25.19 -5.99 15.40
N ALA A 1010 24.97 -5.65 16.66
CA ALA A 1010 23.68 -5.82 17.36
C ALA A 1010 23.09 -7.26 17.37
N ASN A 1011 23.92 -8.32 17.41
CA ASN A 1011 23.44 -9.71 17.49
C ASN A 1011 23.26 -10.15 18.97
N LEU A 1012 22.16 -10.84 19.31
CA LEU A 1012 21.79 -11.24 20.68
C LEU A 1012 21.58 -12.76 20.80
N GLY A 1013 22.22 -13.43 21.77
CA GLY A 1013 22.07 -14.89 21.92
C GLY A 1013 22.64 -15.69 20.74
N LEU A 1014 23.56 -15.09 19.97
CA LEU A 1014 24.28 -15.76 18.89
C LEU A 1014 25.77 -15.46 19.01
N THR A 1015 26.57 -16.51 19.10
CA THR A 1015 28.03 -16.39 19.05
C THR A 1015 28.50 -16.66 17.64
N ILE A 1016 29.04 -15.64 16.97
CA ILE A 1016 29.63 -15.80 15.64
C ILE A 1016 31.11 -16.16 15.85
N THR A 1017 31.47 -17.39 15.51
CA THR A 1017 32.81 -17.96 15.70
C THR A 1017 33.42 -18.35 14.36
N GLY A 1018 34.75 -18.32 14.27
CA GLY A 1018 35.45 -18.26 12.99
C GLY A 1018 36.16 -16.92 12.86
#